data_AF-A0AAV5YCP5-F1
#
_entry.id   AF-A0AAV5YCP5-F1
#
_cell.length_a   1.000
_cell.length_b   1.000
_cell.length_c   1.000
_cell.angle_alpha   90.00
_cell.angle_beta   90.00
_cell.angle_gamma   90.00
#
_symmetry.space_group_name_H-M   'P 1'
#
loop_
_entity.id
_entity.type
_entity.pdbx_description
1 polymer ?
#
loop_
_entity_poly.entity_id
_entity_poly.type
_entity_poly.pdbx_seq_one_letter_code
_entity_poly.pdbx_strand_id
1 'polypeptide(L)'
;MVRLIRRLGPAPFLLLLAVTVLRTAPASAQALDFTAVDAAARDAVQSGEIPGVVVLVGRGDDVLLLRAYGWRRVVPDPAPMVLDTIFDIASLTKPLGTTLAVMSLVERGTVKLDAPLGRYLPEFRKPAFASLTIRRLLTHTAGLPAIPPPGAVKAKMSETVKAFSRLPFDYQPGSGTQYSDMGFMLLGEVVRRASGEPLDRYLQRVIYKPLGLHDTMFNPGRGLRERIASTEWANGHMLVGEVHDPRARLLGGVAGHAGLFSTAADIGRLCRMLVGGGAIGNVRVLKTATVRAMWTRTDDGSGSRALGWDVSSAFARSMLPFFPPESPSHTGFTGTSIQIDPATRSYVVLLTNRVHPNGGGAAKIRELRVRVAAATGAALFGSEPPPLVEADSTSPAADGPAETPAARGPVRTGLDVLAGQNFAPLAGYSVGLITNQTGRDMHGRRAIDLLAAAPGVRLTAIFSPEHGLGGDIDAEVPNSRDLITGVPVWSLYGSVRRPTASMLKDITLLVFDIQDVGARYYTYLTTLVYVMEEAARARIPVLVLDRPNPITGRYVEGPLMDADLGSFTAPHPIPVRTGMTIGEFGRMAAAERRIPVSLTIIPLEGWDRGRWYDETALPWVNPSPNIRSLTQALLYSGIGLLEATNLSVGRGTDWPFEVVGAPWIESNGLAAAMNDLQLPGVRFEPVTFMPTADVYARTSCGGVRIVVTDRETIRPVTVGLSLARALRERYRDQFRPEGVQNLLVNRSTMWAFLRGEPMPQVMAWSEMARASYLNRRASYLIYR
;
A
#
# COMPACT_ATOMS: atom_id res chain seq x y z
N MET A 1 56.94 77.41 55.14
CA MET A 1 55.79 76.49 55.28
C MET A 1 55.19 76.28 53.90
N VAL A 2 55.32 75.06 53.38
CA VAL A 2 55.54 74.77 51.95
C VAL A 2 54.23 74.59 51.15
N ARG A 3 54.30 74.99 49.88
CA ARG A 3 53.25 75.38 48.92
C ARG A 3 52.69 74.22 48.06
N LEU A 4 51.42 74.33 47.68
CA LEU A 4 50.80 74.34 46.32
C LEU A 4 51.53 73.65 45.11
N ILE A 5 50.73 73.07 44.18
CA ILE A 5 50.87 73.00 42.67
C ILE A 5 51.16 71.63 41.96
N ARG A 6 50.27 71.29 40.98
CA ARG A 6 50.38 70.56 39.65
C ARG A 6 50.83 69.07 39.58
N ARG A 7 50.04 68.18 38.96
CA ARG A 7 49.84 67.77 37.51
C ARG A 7 50.84 66.71 36.97
N LEU A 8 50.24 65.70 36.32
CA LEU A 8 50.65 64.90 35.12
C LEU A 8 51.55 63.64 35.24
N GLY A 9 50.92 62.46 35.04
CA GLY A 9 51.34 61.25 34.28
C GLY A 9 52.61 60.47 34.71
N PRO A 10 52.87 59.24 34.20
CA PRO A 10 52.14 58.41 33.22
C PRO A 10 51.79 56.97 33.72
N ALA A 11 51.11 56.19 32.86
CA ALA A 11 50.61 54.83 33.09
C ALA A 11 51.70 53.74 33.23
N PRO A 12 51.37 52.57 33.84
CA PRO A 12 52.04 51.31 33.56
C PRO A 12 51.11 50.30 32.87
N PHE A 13 51.69 49.61 31.89
CA PHE A 13 51.20 48.38 31.26
C PHE A 13 50.98 47.29 32.34
N LEU A 14 49.79 46.68 32.35
CA LEU A 14 49.52 45.46 33.12
C LEU A 14 48.84 44.44 32.20
N LEU A 15 49.60 43.40 31.84
CA LEU A 15 49.12 42.19 31.17
C LEU A 15 48.07 41.51 32.08
N LEU A 16 46.80 41.48 31.65
CA LEU A 16 45.80 40.57 32.20
C LEU A 16 45.70 39.33 31.30
N LEU A 17 46.14 38.19 31.82
CA LEU A 17 45.79 36.88 31.25
C LEU A 17 44.31 36.62 31.57
N ALA A 18 43.42 36.90 30.61
CA ALA A 18 42.03 36.47 30.66
C ALA A 18 41.96 35.00 30.18
N VAL A 19 41.81 34.06 31.11
CA VAL A 19 41.38 32.70 30.78
C VAL A 19 39.89 32.76 30.46
N THR A 20 39.57 32.92 29.18
CA THR A 20 38.21 32.78 28.66
C THR A 20 37.82 31.31 28.72
N VAL A 21 37.12 30.91 29.79
CA VAL A 21 36.35 29.66 29.77
C VAL A 21 35.19 29.90 28.80
N LEU A 22 35.35 29.48 27.55
CA LEU A 22 34.21 29.33 26.64
C LEU A 22 33.26 28.29 27.24
N ARG A 23 32.21 28.77 27.90
CA ARG A 23 30.98 27.99 28.05
C ARG A 23 30.43 27.83 26.64
N THR A 24 30.64 26.66 26.05
CA THR A 24 29.83 26.21 24.93
C THR A 24 28.37 26.22 25.41
N ALA A 25 27.57 27.11 24.84
CA ALA A 25 26.13 27.01 24.98
C ALA A 25 25.73 25.61 24.47
N PRO A 26 24.84 24.88 25.16
CA PRO A 26 24.28 23.67 24.58
C PRO A 26 23.66 24.06 23.25
N ALA A 27 23.97 23.31 22.19
CA ALA A 27 23.29 23.42 20.91
C ALA A 27 21.78 23.47 21.19
N SER A 28 21.11 24.53 20.75
CA SER A 28 19.66 24.64 20.90
C SER A 28 19.03 23.39 20.31
N ALA A 29 18.36 22.56 21.13
CA ALA A 29 17.57 21.45 20.64
C ALA A 29 16.58 22.02 19.62
N GLN A 30 16.74 21.66 18.36
CA GLN A 30 15.86 22.10 17.29
C GLN A 30 14.44 21.65 17.67
N ALA A 31 13.51 22.60 17.79
CA ALA A 31 12.13 22.27 18.13
C ALA A 31 11.56 21.31 17.07
N LEU A 32 10.93 20.22 17.50
CA LEU A 32 10.32 19.26 16.59
C LEU A 32 9.22 19.96 15.78
N ASP A 33 9.25 19.80 14.46
CA ASP A 33 8.30 20.45 13.55
C ASP A 33 7.12 19.52 13.22
N PHE A 34 5.92 19.90 13.65
CA PHE A 34 4.67 19.19 13.37
C PHE A 34 3.80 19.87 12.31
N THR A 35 4.34 20.82 11.54
CA THR A 35 3.59 21.57 10.50
C THR A 35 2.92 20.64 9.50
N ALA A 36 3.57 19.54 9.10
CA ALA A 36 2.99 18.54 8.20
C ALA A 36 1.81 17.77 8.82
N VAL A 37 1.81 17.56 10.14
CA VAL A 37 0.68 16.95 10.86
C VAL A 37 -0.52 17.91 10.86
N ASP A 38 -0.25 19.18 11.14
CA ASP A 38 -1.27 20.24 11.12
C ASP A 38 -1.88 20.42 9.72
N ALA A 39 -1.06 20.42 8.67
CA ALA A 39 -1.51 20.48 7.28
C ALA A 39 -2.40 19.28 6.93
N ALA A 40 -1.96 18.05 7.22
CA ALA A 40 -2.74 16.86 6.91
C ALA A 40 -4.12 16.85 7.58
N ALA A 41 -4.21 17.28 8.84
CA ALA A 41 -5.47 17.36 9.57
C ALA A 41 -6.37 18.49 9.05
N ARG A 42 -5.80 19.66 8.75
CA ARG A 42 -6.53 20.80 8.18
C ARG A 42 -7.09 20.48 6.79
N ASP A 43 -6.26 19.90 5.92
CA ASP A 43 -6.63 19.55 4.56
C ASP A 43 -7.80 18.56 4.55
N ALA A 44 -7.76 17.53 5.41
CA ALA A 44 -8.82 16.53 5.48
C ALA A 44 -10.17 17.10 5.93
N VAL A 45 -10.15 18.13 6.77
CA VAL A 45 -11.37 18.87 7.14
C VAL A 45 -11.84 19.75 5.99
N GLN A 46 -10.94 20.53 5.39
CA GLN A 46 -11.28 21.48 4.32
C GLN A 46 -11.76 20.78 3.04
N SER A 47 -11.23 19.60 2.72
CA SER A 47 -11.62 18.79 1.57
C SER A 47 -12.92 18.00 1.77
N GLY A 48 -13.49 18.03 2.98
CA GLY A 48 -14.66 17.21 3.32
C GLY A 48 -14.36 15.71 3.35
N GLU A 49 -13.10 15.32 3.62
CA GLU A 49 -12.76 13.92 3.91
C GLU A 49 -13.37 13.47 5.25
N ILE A 50 -13.33 14.37 6.24
CA ILE A 50 -13.89 14.18 7.58
C ILE A 50 -14.54 15.47 8.10
N PRO A 51 -15.52 15.40 9.00
CA PRO A 51 -16.11 16.60 9.60
C PRO A 51 -15.15 17.33 10.55
N GLY A 52 -14.44 16.58 11.39
CA GLY A 52 -13.48 17.13 12.34
C GLY A 52 -12.57 16.08 12.97
N VAL A 53 -11.47 16.56 13.56
CA VAL A 53 -10.43 15.72 14.15
C VAL A 53 -9.73 16.40 15.32
N VAL A 54 -9.37 15.61 16.32
CA VAL A 54 -8.34 15.96 17.32
C VAL A 54 -7.14 15.06 17.13
N VAL A 55 -5.96 15.66 16.97
CA VAL A 55 -4.67 14.97 16.86
C VAL A 55 -3.87 15.18 18.14
N LEU A 56 -3.33 14.11 18.71
CA LEU A 56 -2.36 14.17 19.79
C LEU A 56 -1.10 13.39 19.41
N VAL A 57 0.07 14.03 19.57
CA VAL A 57 1.38 13.37 19.49
C VAL A 57 2.08 13.54 20.84
N GLY A 58 2.67 12.47 21.36
CA GLY A 58 3.44 12.53 22.60
C GLY A 58 4.66 11.62 22.61
N ARG A 59 5.57 11.88 23.54
CA ARG A 59 6.77 11.09 23.80
C ARG A 59 7.05 11.07 25.30
N GLY A 60 7.17 9.88 25.88
CA GLY A 60 7.30 9.76 27.33
C GLY A 60 6.12 10.42 28.02
N ASP A 61 6.37 11.34 28.94
CA ASP A 61 5.34 12.09 29.66
C ASP A 61 4.88 13.38 28.95
N ASP A 62 5.59 13.77 27.88
CA ASP A 62 5.38 15.01 27.16
C ASP A 62 4.32 14.88 26.06
N VAL A 63 3.47 15.91 25.96
CA VAL A 63 2.56 16.11 24.84
C VAL A 63 3.21 17.11 23.89
N LEU A 64 3.60 16.62 22.72
CA LEU A 64 4.34 17.37 21.71
C LEU A 64 3.42 18.12 20.75
N LEU A 65 2.25 17.55 20.47
CA LEU A 65 1.19 18.17 19.69
C LEU A 65 -0.17 17.82 20.30
N LEU A 66 -1.04 18.81 20.43
CA LEU A 66 -2.47 18.60 20.70
C LEU A 66 -3.27 19.70 20.00
N ARG A 67 -4.04 19.33 18.97
CA ARG A 67 -4.76 20.26 18.10
C ARG A 67 -6.13 19.71 17.70
N ALA A 68 -7.10 20.60 17.55
CA ALA A 68 -8.46 20.32 17.09
C ALA A 68 -8.74 21.04 15.78
N TYR A 69 -9.43 20.37 14.87
CA TYR A 69 -9.78 20.87 13.54
C TYR A 69 -11.22 20.51 13.18
N GLY A 70 -11.90 21.40 12.46
CA GLY A 70 -13.22 21.15 11.90
C GLY A 70 -14.34 21.17 12.94
N TRP A 71 -15.27 20.23 12.82
CA TRP A 71 -16.56 20.27 13.49
C TRP A 71 -16.83 18.98 14.25
N ARG A 72 -17.16 19.09 15.54
CA ARG A 72 -17.66 17.94 16.32
C ARG A 72 -19.09 17.56 15.94
N ARG A 73 -19.82 18.50 15.34
CA ARG A 73 -21.17 18.34 14.81
C ARG A 73 -21.37 19.31 13.65
N VAL A 74 -21.77 18.83 12.48
CA VAL A 74 -22.12 19.68 11.32
C VAL A 74 -23.63 19.89 11.21
N VAL A 75 -24.41 18.91 11.66
CA VAL A 75 -25.89 18.93 11.65
C VAL A 75 -26.41 18.21 12.91
N PRO A 76 -27.63 18.50 13.39
CA PRO A 76 -28.53 19.57 12.92
C PRO A 76 -28.07 20.98 13.31
N ASP A 77 -27.24 21.10 14.36
CA ASP A 77 -26.72 22.36 14.88
C ASP A 77 -25.18 22.34 14.84
N PRO A 78 -24.54 23.13 13.96
CA PRO A 78 -23.09 23.14 13.80
C PRO A 78 -22.35 23.53 15.10
N ALA A 79 -21.41 22.69 15.54
CA ALA A 79 -20.55 22.96 16.69
C ALA A 79 -19.07 22.69 16.34
N PRO A 80 -18.16 23.63 16.65
CA PRO A 80 -16.75 23.49 16.32
C PRO A 80 -16.09 22.37 17.12
N MET A 81 -15.08 21.75 16.51
CA MET A 81 -14.21 20.80 17.18
C MET A 81 -13.31 21.54 18.17
N VAL A 82 -13.27 21.07 19.42
CA VAL A 82 -12.43 21.61 20.50
C VAL A 82 -11.66 20.50 21.21
N LEU A 83 -10.59 20.84 21.93
CA LEU A 83 -9.66 19.86 22.50
C LEU A 83 -10.29 18.90 23.51
N ASP A 84 -11.33 19.34 24.22
CA ASP A 84 -12.03 18.57 25.24
C ASP A 84 -13.25 17.81 24.66
N THR A 85 -13.36 17.72 23.33
CA THR A 85 -14.41 16.95 22.65
C THR A 85 -14.30 15.47 23.00
N ILE A 86 -15.43 14.90 23.42
CA ILE A 86 -15.58 13.49 23.78
C ILE A 86 -16.03 12.73 22.52
N PHE A 87 -15.31 11.69 22.15
CA PHE A 87 -15.59 10.88 20.97
C PHE A 87 -16.09 9.50 21.37
N ASP A 88 -17.04 8.94 20.61
CA ASP A 88 -17.18 7.48 20.54
C ASP A 88 -15.92 6.91 19.88
N ILE A 89 -15.11 6.18 20.64
CA ILE A 89 -13.82 5.68 20.13
C ILE A 89 -13.93 4.30 19.47
N ALA A 90 -15.17 3.78 19.34
CA ALA A 90 -15.49 2.50 18.73
C ALA A 90 -14.54 1.39 19.21
N SER A 91 -13.92 0.65 18.29
CA SER A 91 -13.09 -0.49 18.61
C SER A 91 -11.79 -0.18 19.37
N LEU A 92 -11.41 1.08 19.60
CA LEU A 92 -10.37 1.39 20.58
C LEU A 92 -10.76 0.96 22.01
N THR A 93 -12.06 0.71 22.25
CA THR A 93 -12.57 0.03 23.46
C THR A 93 -11.86 -1.29 23.75
N LYS A 94 -11.45 -2.02 22.70
CA LYS A 94 -10.76 -3.32 22.84
C LYS A 94 -9.42 -3.15 23.59
N PRO A 95 -8.41 -2.44 23.05
CA PRO A 95 -7.14 -2.24 23.75
C PRO A 95 -7.25 -1.34 24.98
N LEU A 96 -8.08 -0.29 24.96
CA LEU A 96 -8.12 0.74 26.03
C LEU A 96 -9.15 0.47 27.14
N GLY A 97 -9.97 -0.57 26.99
CA GLY A 97 -10.93 -1.02 27.98
C GLY A 97 -10.75 -2.49 28.28
N THR A 98 -11.27 -3.36 27.43
CA THR A 98 -11.36 -4.79 27.73
C THR A 98 -10.01 -5.46 27.96
N THR A 99 -9.01 -5.17 27.13
CA THR A 99 -7.65 -5.71 27.31
C THR A 99 -7.06 -5.26 28.64
N LEU A 100 -7.18 -3.98 29.02
CA LEU A 100 -6.68 -3.49 30.32
C LEU A 100 -7.38 -4.22 31.50
N ALA A 101 -8.70 -4.40 31.41
CA ALA A 101 -9.45 -5.11 32.44
C ALA A 101 -9.02 -6.58 32.57
N VAL A 102 -8.91 -7.29 31.44
CA VAL A 102 -8.48 -8.69 31.40
C VAL A 102 -7.06 -8.83 31.92
N MET A 103 -6.12 -8.00 31.46
CA MET A 103 -4.72 -8.07 31.89
C MET A 103 -4.53 -7.71 33.37
N SER A 104 -5.33 -6.81 33.91
CA SER A 104 -5.40 -6.54 35.36
C SER A 104 -5.86 -7.77 36.15
N LEU A 105 -6.85 -8.52 35.64
CA LEU A 105 -7.29 -9.77 36.27
C LEU A 105 -6.26 -10.90 36.11
N VAL A 106 -5.48 -10.89 35.02
CA VAL A 106 -4.38 -11.84 34.80
C VAL A 106 -3.27 -11.65 35.82
N GLU A 107 -2.82 -10.42 36.06
CA GLU A 107 -1.76 -10.16 37.04
C GLU A 107 -2.17 -10.40 38.50
N ARG A 108 -3.49 -10.40 38.77
CA ARG A 108 -4.10 -10.79 40.06
C ARG A 108 -4.31 -12.30 40.19
N GLY A 109 -4.04 -13.08 39.14
CA GLY A 109 -4.22 -14.53 39.10
C GLY A 109 -5.67 -15.00 38.97
N THR A 110 -6.63 -14.08 38.85
CA THR A 110 -8.07 -14.39 38.71
C THR A 110 -8.37 -14.94 37.31
N VAL A 111 -7.74 -14.37 36.28
CA VAL A 111 -7.84 -14.84 34.89
C VAL A 111 -6.49 -15.45 34.46
N LYS A 112 -6.49 -16.53 33.67
CA LYS A 112 -5.28 -17.15 33.12
C LYS A 112 -5.36 -17.09 31.60
N LEU A 113 -4.31 -16.58 30.95
CA LEU A 113 -4.26 -16.39 29.49
C LEU A 113 -4.51 -17.70 28.73
N ASP A 114 -3.89 -18.78 29.16
CA ASP A 114 -3.95 -20.08 28.48
C ASP A 114 -5.04 -21.00 29.02
N ALA A 115 -5.89 -20.52 29.93
CA ALA A 115 -7.05 -21.29 30.37
C ALA A 115 -8.16 -21.28 29.29
N PRO A 116 -8.86 -22.41 29.08
CA PRO A 116 -10.03 -22.46 28.22
C PRO A 116 -11.13 -21.50 28.70
N LEU A 117 -11.86 -20.91 27.77
CA LEU A 117 -12.96 -19.99 28.03
C LEU A 117 -14.03 -20.62 28.92
N GLY A 118 -14.27 -21.93 28.78
CA GLY A 118 -15.19 -22.73 29.59
C GLY A 118 -14.93 -22.67 31.11
N ARG A 119 -13.71 -22.29 31.53
CA ARG A 119 -13.38 -22.05 32.94
C ARG A 119 -14.18 -20.88 33.52
N TYR A 120 -14.42 -19.85 32.72
CA TYR A 120 -15.08 -18.60 33.14
C TYR A 120 -16.52 -18.53 32.66
N LEU A 121 -16.82 -19.09 31.47
CA LEU A 121 -18.15 -19.13 30.87
C LEU A 121 -18.61 -20.59 30.74
N PRO A 122 -19.45 -21.14 31.65
CA PRO A 122 -19.86 -22.54 31.63
C PRO A 122 -20.49 -22.99 30.31
N GLU A 123 -21.08 -22.07 29.56
CA GLU A 123 -21.65 -22.29 28.23
C GLU A 123 -20.62 -22.82 27.21
N PHE A 124 -19.32 -22.59 27.46
CA PHE A 124 -18.20 -23.01 26.62
C PHE A 124 -17.37 -24.15 27.24
N ARG A 125 -17.94 -24.97 28.15
CA ARG A 125 -17.21 -26.10 28.78
C ARG A 125 -17.05 -27.35 27.93
N LYS A 126 -17.78 -27.47 26.81
CA LYS A 126 -17.75 -28.66 25.96
C LYS A 126 -16.34 -28.90 25.40
N PRO A 127 -15.92 -30.17 25.19
CA PRO A 127 -14.58 -30.49 24.65
C PRO A 127 -14.23 -29.76 23.35
N ALA A 128 -15.22 -29.49 22.49
CA ALA A 128 -15.05 -28.72 21.25
C ALA A 128 -14.46 -27.30 21.48
N PHE A 129 -14.64 -26.71 22.67
CA PHE A 129 -14.13 -25.39 23.03
C PHE A 129 -12.84 -25.44 23.86
N ALA A 130 -12.23 -26.62 24.06
CA ALA A 130 -11.04 -26.76 24.91
C ALA A 130 -9.86 -25.90 24.42
N SER A 131 -9.77 -25.68 23.10
CA SER A 131 -8.74 -24.88 22.44
C SER A 131 -9.07 -23.38 22.39
N LEU A 132 -10.26 -22.95 22.84
CA LEU A 132 -10.66 -21.54 22.88
C LEU A 132 -10.17 -20.91 24.19
N THR A 133 -9.01 -20.25 24.17
CA THR A 133 -8.37 -19.65 25.36
C THR A 133 -8.54 -18.13 25.44
N ILE A 134 -8.32 -17.54 26.63
CA ILE A 134 -8.33 -16.09 26.82
C ILE A 134 -7.29 -15.39 25.93
N ARG A 135 -6.09 -15.97 25.79
CA ARG A 135 -5.04 -15.50 24.88
C ARG A 135 -5.55 -15.39 23.45
N ARG A 136 -6.18 -16.45 22.93
CA ARG A 136 -6.67 -16.50 21.55
C ARG A 136 -7.81 -15.53 21.29
N LEU A 137 -8.62 -15.20 22.30
CA LEU A 137 -9.61 -14.13 22.20
C LEU A 137 -8.92 -12.75 22.09
N LEU A 138 -7.90 -12.49 22.92
CA LEU A 138 -7.13 -11.23 22.90
C LEU A 138 -6.32 -11.06 21.61
N THR A 139 -5.86 -12.15 20.99
CA THR A 139 -5.03 -12.13 19.76
C THR A 139 -5.83 -12.37 18.49
N HIS A 140 -7.17 -12.46 18.56
CA HIS A 140 -8.02 -12.72 17.40
C HIS A 140 -7.69 -14.04 16.65
N THR A 141 -7.21 -15.06 17.38
CA THR A 141 -6.91 -16.41 16.86
C THR A 141 -7.87 -17.48 17.37
N ALA A 142 -9.01 -17.04 17.91
CA ALA A 142 -10.03 -17.88 18.53
C ALA A 142 -10.91 -18.68 17.56
N GLY A 143 -10.88 -18.41 16.25
CA GLY A 143 -11.74 -19.10 15.29
C GLY A 143 -13.22 -18.70 15.33
N LEU A 144 -13.60 -17.78 16.21
CA LEU A 144 -14.97 -17.29 16.34
C LEU A 144 -15.33 -16.33 15.20
N PRO A 145 -16.59 -16.30 14.73
CA PRO A 145 -17.05 -15.34 13.74
C PRO A 145 -16.58 -13.91 14.01
N ALA A 146 -16.11 -13.24 12.96
CA ALA A 146 -15.65 -11.85 13.01
C ALA A 146 -16.74 -10.92 13.57
N ILE A 147 -17.95 -11.04 13.00
CA ILE A 147 -19.13 -10.30 13.36
C ILE A 147 -20.21 -11.32 13.74
N PRO A 148 -20.87 -11.19 14.90
CA PRO A 148 -21.97 -12.07 15.25
C PRO A 148 -23.08 -12.04 14.18
N PRO A 149 -23.62 -13.20 13.77
CA PRO A 149 -24.68 -13.25 12.76
C PRO A 149 -25.95 -12.51 13.26
N PRO A 150 -26.81 -12.04 12.34
CA PRO A 150 -28.04 -11.34 12.70
C PRO A 150 -28.85 -12.11 13.75
N GLY A 151 -29.30 -11.39 14.78
CA GLY A 151 -30.07 -11.97 15.89
C GLY A 151 -29.28 -12.80 16.90
N ALA A 152 -27.97 -13.00 16.74
CA ALA A 152 -27.15 -13.71 17.74
C ALA A 152 -26.90 -12.87 19.01
N VAL A 153 -26.77 -11.54 18.85
CA VAL A 153 -26.74 -10.60 19.97
C VAL A 153 -28.16 -10.38 20.47
N LYS A 154 -28.39 -10.67 21.75
CA LYS A 154 -29.66 -10.50 22.46
C LYS A 154 -29.59 -9.30 23.40
N ALA A 155 -30.74 -8.87 23.90
CA ALA A 155 -30.83 -7.76 24.86
C ALA A 155 -30.08 -8.05 26.18
N LYS A 156 -30.01 -9.33 26.59
CA LYS A 156 -29.27 -9.76 27.77
C LYS A 156 -27.97 -10.46 27.38
N MET A 157 -26.86 -10.05 28.00
CA MET A 157 -25.54 -10.67 27.76
C MET A 157 -25.55 -12.18 28.02
N SER A 158 -26.26 -12.66 29.05
CA SER A 158 -26.38 -14.10 29.34
C SER A 158 -27.01 -14.89 28.18
N GLU A 159 -28.01 -14.32 27.51
CA GLU A 159 -28.65 -14.94 26.35
C GLU A 159 -27.74 -14.86 25.11
N THR A 160 -27.01 -13.77 24.93
CA THR A 160 -25.99 -13.60 23.88
C THR A 160 -24.89 -14.66 24.01
N VAL A 161 -24.34 -14.87 25.21
CA VAL A 161 -23.30 -15.89 25.48
C VAL A 161 -23.82 -17.30 25.16
N LYS A 162 -25.07 -17.60 25.52
CA LYS A 162 -25.73 -18.87 25.20
C LYS A 162 -25.99 -19.06 23.71
N ALA A 163 -26.28 -17.98 22.97
CA ALA A 163 -26.40 -18.02 21.52
C ALA A 163 -25.03 -18.24 20.87
N PHE A 164 -23.99 -17.55 21.35
CA PHE A 164 -22.63 -17.66 20.86
C PHE A 164 -22.05 -19.07 21.00
N SER A 165 -22.35 -19.78 22.09
CA SER A 165 -21.87 -21.16 22.30
C SER A 165 -22.52 -22.21 21.39
N ARG A 166 -23.47 -21.80 20.53
CA ARG A 166 -24.11 -22.66 19.52
C ARG A 166 -23.60 -22.39 18.11
N LEU A 167 -22.80 -21.34 17.92
CA LEU A 167 -22.24 -21.00 16.63
C LEU A 167 -21.03 -21.90 16.32
N PRO A 168 -20.84 -22.30 15.05
CA PRO A 168 -19.62 -22.97 14.63
C PRO A 168 -18.42 -22.01 14.67
N PHE A 169 -17.21 -22.57 14.66
CA PHE A 169 -16.01 -21.81 14.36
C PHE A 169 -15.90 -21.56 12.84
N ASP A 170 -15.42 -20.38 12.46
CA ASP A 170 -15.05 -20.06 11.07
C ASP A 170 -13.79 -20.84 10.65
N TYR A 171 -12.88 -21.09 11.59
CA TYR A 171 -11.66 -21.87 11.40
C TYR A 171 -11.18 -22.44 12.75
N GLN A 172 -10.27 -23.42 12.72
CA GLN A 172 -9.80 -24.07 13.95
C GLN A 172 -9.06 -23.06 14.86
N PRO A 173 -9.37 -22.97 16.16
CA PRO A 173 -8.69 -22.05 17.06
C PRO A 173 -7.16 -22.24 17.05
N GLY A 174 -6.42 -21.18 16.74
CA GLY A 174 -4.96 -21.19 16.58
C GLY A 174 -4.43 -21.54 15.18
N SER A 175 -5.30 -21.87 14.20
CA SER A 175 -4.87 -22.14 12.82
C SER A 175 -4.92 -20.91 11.91
N GLY A 176 -5.25 -19.74 12.44
CA GLY A 176 -5.41 -18.51 11.67
C GLY A 176 -5.79 -17.31 12.52
N THR A 177 -5.97 -16.15 11.88
CA THR A 177 -6.30 -14.89 12.55
C THR A 177 -7.44 -14.17 11.84
N GLN A 178 -8.45 -13.78 12.59
CA GLN A 178 -9.60 -13.05 12.09
C GLN A 178 -10.07 -12.05 13.15
N TYR A 179 -10.09 -10.77 12.78
CA TYR A 179 -10.59 -9.72 13.67
C TYR A 179 -12.02 -10.05 14.13
N SER A 180 -12.25 -10.08 15.44
CA SER A 180 -13.51 -10.57 16.02
C SER A 180 -14.06 -9.67 17.11
N ASP A 181 -15.27 -9.15 16.88
CA ASP A 181 -16.07 -8.45 17.88
C ASP A 181 -16.67 -9.44 18.89
N MET A 182 -17.09 -10.61 18.40
CA MET A 182 -17.66 -11.68 19.21
C MET A 182 -16.71 -12.09 20.35
N GLY A 183 -15.42 -12.26 20.03
CA GLY A 183 -14.42 -12.61 21.02
C GLY A 183 -14.27 -11.57 22.13
N PHE A 184 -14.29 -10.28 21.78
CA PHE A 184 -14.19 -9.19 22.76
C PHE A 184 -15.46 -8.98 23.58
N MET A 185 -16.65 -9.24 23.02
CA MET A 185 -17.89 -9.29 23.82
C MET A 185 -17.80 -10.38 24.91
N LEU A 186 -17.29 -11.57 24.56
CA LEU A 186 -17.06 -12.65 25.52
C LEU A 186 -16.01 -12.29 26.57
N LEU A 187 -14.92 -11.61 26.19
CA LEU A 187 -13.94 -11.10 27.15
C LEU A 187 -14.54 -10.09 28.14
N GLY A 188 -15.45 -9.21 27.68
CA GLY A 188 -16.20 -8.32 28.56
C GLY A 188 -17.04 -9.09 29.60
N GLU A 189 -17.69 -10.19 29.19
CA GLU A 189 -18.42 -11.06 30.11
C GLU A 189 -17.48 -11.85 31.05
N VAL A 190 -16.30 -12.26 30.58
CA VAL A 190 -15.27 -12.88 31.44
C VAL A 190 -14.86 -11.92 32.55
N VAL A 191 -14.62 -10.64 32.23
CA VAL A 191 -14.34 -9.61 33.24
C VAL A 191 -15.48 -9.56 34.26
N ARG A 192 -16.74 -9.51 33.81
CA ARG A 192 -17.89 -9.44 34.71
C ARG A 192 -18.00 -10.64 35.64
N ARG A 193 -17.85 -11.86 35.13
CA ARG A 193 -17.96 -13.09 35.93
C ARG A 193 -16.76 -13.32 36.84
N ALA A 194 -15.57 -12.90 36.41
CA ALA A 194 -14.35 -13.07 37.19
C ALA A 194 -14.20 -12.01 38.29
N SER A 195 -14.65 -10.77 38.06
CA SER A 195 -14.55 -9.68 39.02
C SER A 195 -15.79 -9.50 39.90
N GLY A 196 -16.95 -9.99 39.45
CA GLY A 196 -18.25 -9.70 40.06
C GLY A 196 -18.85 -8.35 39.68
N GLU A 197 -18.16 -7.54 38.86
CA GLU A 197 -18.56 -6.19 38.49
C GLU A 197 -18.71 -6.02 36.97
N PRO A 198 -19.71 -5.26 36.48
CA PRO A 198 -19.78 -4.83 35.09
C PRO A 198 -18.48 -4.18 34.59
N LEU A 199 -18.18 -4.32 33.29
CA LEU A 199 -16.92 -3.88 32.67
C LEU A 199 -16.63 -2.40 32.91
N ASP A 200 -17.63 -1.54 32.75
CA ASP A 200 -17.56 -0.09 32.97
C ASP A 200 -17.18 0.26 34.43
N ARG A 201 -17.83 -0.38 35.41
CA ARG A 201 -17.56 -0.17 36.83
C ARG A 201 -16.18 -0.68 37.24
N TYR A 202 -15.80 -1.86 36.74
CA TYR A 202 -14.49 -2.45 37.00
C TYR A 202 -13.37 -1.53 36.46
N LEU A 203 -13.50 -1.07 35.22
CA LEU A 203 -12.53 -0.15 34.61
C LEU A 203 -12.46 1.18 35.33
N GLN A 204 -13.61 1.76 35.72
CA GLN A 204 -13.63 3.00 36.48
C GLN A 204 -12.88 2.89 37.80
N ARG A 205 -13.12 1.82 38.56
CA ARG A 205 -12.50 1.60 39.87
C ARG A 205 -11.01 1.27 39.76
N VAL A 206 -10.63 0.43 38.80
CA VAL A 206 -9.28 -0.18 38.75
C VAL A 206 -8.30 0.60 37.89
N ILE A 207 -8.77 1.25 36.83
CA ILE A 207 -7.90 1.89 35.82
C ILE A 207 -8.20 3.39 35.73
N TYR A 208 -9.43 3.79 35.41
CA TYR A 208 -9.72 5.16 34.98
C TYR A 208 -9.65 6.18 36.12
N LYS A 209 -10.33 5.94 37.24
CA LYS A 209 -10.27 6.83 38.42
C LYS A 209 -8.86 6.94 39.00
N PRO A 210 -8.09 5.85 39.20
CA PRO A 210 -6.71 5.95 39.64
C PRO A 210 -5.82 6.79 38.71
N LEU A 211 -5.98 6.64 37.39
CA LEU A 211 -5.22 7.43 36.41
C LEU A 211 -5.72 8.87 36.25
N GLY A 212 -6.83 9.24 36.89
CA GLY A 212 -7.46 10.55 36.76
C GLY A 212 -8.02 10.80 35.36
N LEU A 213 -8.65 9.78 34.76
CA LEU A 213 -9.36 9.95 33.48
C LEU A 213 -10.77 10.45 33.77
N HIS A 214 -11.03 11.72 33.47
CA HIS A 214 -12.29 12.37 33.83
C HIS A 214 -13.36 12.26 32.75
N ASP A 215 -12.95 12.04 31.50
CA ASP A 215 -13.82 12.04 30.33
C ASP A 215 -13.83 10.69 29.59
N THR A 216 -13.33 9.62 30.23
CA THR A 216 -13.32 8.26 29.69
C THR A 216 -14.38 7.41 30.36
N MET A 217 -15.43 7.03 29.62
CA MET A 217 -16.59 6.34 30.19
C MET A 217 -17.42 5.60 29.15
N PHE A 218 -18.19 4.62 29.59
CA PHE A 218 -19.34 4.09 28.83
C PHE A 218 -20.58 4.92 29.17
N ASN A 219 -21.53 5.02 28.23
CA ASN A 219 -22.83 5.68 28.44
C ASN A 219 -22.71 7.09 29.07
N PRO A 220 -22.05 8.05 28.40
CA PRO A 220 -21.87 9.38 28.94
C PRO A 220 -23.20 10.05 29.31
N GLY A 221 -23.22 10.74 30.45
CA GLY A 221 -24.43 11.38 30.97
C GLY A 221 -24.94 12.52 30.09
N ARG A 222 -26.24 12.84 30.21
CA ARG A 222 -26.88 13.89 29.39
C ARG A 222 -26.20 15.26 29.47
N GLY A 223 -25.62 15.60 30.62
CA GLY A 223 -24.89 16.87 30.81
C GLY A 223 -23.62 17.00 29.96
N LEU A 224 -23.11 15.91 29.38
CA LEU A 224 -21.94 15.92 28.51
C LEU A 224 -22.28 16.03 27.02
N ARG A 225 -23.57 15.99 26.62
CA ARG A 225 -23.99 15.92 25.21
C ARG A 225 -23.39 17.03 24.34
N GLU A 226 -23.26 18.24 24.86
CA GLU A 226 -22.67 19.35 24.09
C GLU A 226 -21.17 19.18 23.84
N ARG A 227 -20.46 18.42 24.66
CA ARG A 227 -19.03 18.11 24.48
C ARG A 227 -18.81 16.90 23.57
N ILE A 228 -19.86 16.16 23.21
CA ILE A 228 -19.74 14.90 22.48
C ILE A 228 -19.83 15.13 20.97
N ALA A 229 -18.88 14.57 20.23
CA ALA A 229 -18.94 14.55 18.79
C ALA A 229 -20.09 13.63 18.33
N SER A 230 -20.95 14.14 17.45
CA SER A 230 -22.05 13.35 16.88
C SER A 230 -21.52 12.30 15.90
N THR A 231 -22.17 11.15 15.81
CA THR A 231 -21.71 10.06 14.93
C THR A 231 -22.56 9.89 13.69
N GLU A 232 -23.80 9.40 13.73
CA GLU A 232 -24.64 9.30 12.54
C GLU A 232 -26.13 9.42 12.88
N TRP A 233 -26.98 9.67 11.88
CA TRP A 233 -28.42 9.46 12.00
C TRP A 233 -28.73 7.97 12.06
N ALA A 234 -29.21 7.51 13.21
CA ALA A 234 -29.70 6.15 13.38
C ALA A 234 -30.88 6.14 14.37
N ASN A 235 -31.78 5.16 14.25
CA ASN A 235 -32.95 5.05 15.12
C ASN A 235 -33.79 6.35 15.18
N GLY A 236 -33.93 7.04 14.04
CA GLY A 236 -34.74 8.26 13.91
C GLY A 236 -34.15 9.52 14.55
N HIS A 237 -32.91 9.49 15.05
CA HIS A 237 -32.25 10.66 15.63
C HIS A 237 -30.73 10.67 15.40
N MET A 238 -30.09 11.83 15.59
CA MET A 238 -28.62 11.93 15.55
C MET A 238 -28.03 11.30 16.82
N LEU A 239 -27.12 10.34 16.66
CA LEU A 239 -26.44 9.72 17.78
C LEU A 239 -25.45 10.70 18.42
N VAL A 240 -25.72 11.06 19.68
CA VAL A 240 -24.89 11.94 20.52
C VAL A 240 -24.87 11.38 21.94
N GLY A 241 -23.70 10.91 22.38
CA GLY A 241 -23.54 10.23 23.66
C GLY A 241 -24.16 8.83 23.73
N GLU A 242 -24.56 8.30 22.59
CA GLU A 242 -25.02 6.93 22.40
C GLU A 242 -24.01 6.20 21.50
N VAL A 243 -23.60 4.99 21.88
CA VAL A 243 -22.59 4.24 21.11
C VAL A 243 -23.10 3.96 19.69
N HIS A 244 -22.25 4.23 18.70
CA HIS A 244 -22.51 4.03 17.28
C HIS A 244 -22.80 2.55 16.96
N ASP A 245 -21.98 1.63 17.50
CA ASP A 245 -22.14 0.20 17.24
C ASP A 245 -23.51 -0.33 17.71
N PRO A 246 -24.35 -0.85 16.80
CA PRO A 246 -25.71 -1.25 17.15
C PRO A 246 -25.76 -2.47 18.09
N ARG A 247 -24.73 -3.32 18.10
CA ARG A 247 -24.69 -4.50 18.97
C ARG A 247 -24.34 -4.09 20.41
N ALA A 248 -23.42 -3.15 20.58
CA ALA A 248 -23.13 -2.55 21.88
C ALA A 248 -24.37 -1.84 22.45
N ARG A 249 -25.13 -1.11 21.61
CA ARG A 249 -26.42 -0.52 22.03
C ARG A 249 -27.43 -1.55 22.51
N LEU A 250 -27.58 -2.66 21.77
CA LEU A 250 -28.45 -3.76 22.17
C LEU A 250 -28.09 -4.34 23.53
N LEU A 251 -26.82 -4.28 23.93
CA LEU A 251 -26.30 -4.72 25.23
C LEU A 251 -26.31 -3.63 26.30
N GLY A 252 -27.03 -2.52 26.09
CA GLY A 252 -27.12 -1.41 27.03
C GLY A 252 -25.89 -0.49 27.02
N GLY A 253 -25.11 -0.50 25.94
CA GLY A 253 -23.99 0.40 25.69
C GLY A 253 -22.65 0.01 26.34
N VAL A 254 -22.64 -1.02 27.20
CA VAL A 254 -21.42 -1.56 27.83
C VAL A 254 -21.06 -2.90 27.20
N ALA A 255 -20.15 -2.90 26.23
CA ALA A 255 -19.68 -4.11 25.57
C ALA A 255 -18.15 -4.11 25.42
N GLY A 256 -17.55 -5.30 25.33
CA GLY A 256 -16.09 -5.39 25.29
C GLY A 256 -15.46 -5.03 23.95
N HIS A 257 -16.24 -5.02 22.87
CA HIS A 257 -15.74 -4.71 21.53
C HIS A 257 -15.89 -3.24 21.14
N ALA A 258 -16.83 -2.50 21.75
CA ALA A 258 -17.17 -1.09 21.51
C ALA A 258 -18.02 -0.52 22.68
N GLY A 259 -18.16 0.82 22.76
CA GLY A 259 -18.99 1.49 23.78
C GLY A 259 -18.27 2.53 24.62
N LEU A 260 -16.94 2.57 24.55
CA LEU A 260 -16.15 3.56 25.28
C LEU A 260 -16.20 4.91 24.57
N PHE A 261 -16.33 5.97 25.36
CA PHE A 261 -16.16 7.36 24.97
C PHE A 261 -14.93 7.92 25.66
N SER A 262 -14.18 8.80 24.98
CA SER A 262 -12.97 9.41 25.56
C SER A 262 -12.55 10.70 24.83
N THR A 263 -11.65 11.46 25.44
CA THR A 263 -10.98 12.63 24.86
C THR A 263 -9.55 12.29 24.46
N ALA A 264 -8.94 13.11 23.60
CA ALA A 264 -7.53 12.92 23.25
C ALA A 264 -6.62 13.03 24.49
N ALA A 265 -6.94 13.92 25.44
CA ALA A 265 -6.17 14.09 26.67
C ALA A 265 -6.17 12.84 27.56
N ASP A 266 -7.33 12.20 27.76
CA ASP A 266 -7.44 10.98 28.56
C ASP A 266 -6.76 9.79 27.87
N ILE A 267 -6.93 9.64 26.56
CA ILE A 267 -6.19 8.61 25.80
C ILE A 267 -4.69 8.88 25.89
N GLY A 268 -4.26 10.14 25.82
CA GLY A 268 -2.87 10.53 26.05
C GLY A 268 -2.36 10.08 27.43
N ARG A 269 -3.16 10.18 28.50
CA ARG A 269 -2.81 9.63 29.82
C ARG A 269 -2.69 8.11 29.81
N LEU A 270 -3.59 7.40 29.10
CA LEU A 270 -3.48 5.96 28.91
C LEU A 270 -2.20 5.58 28.14
N CYS A 271 -1.87 6.31 27.07
CA CYS A 271 -0.62 6.12 26.32
C CYS A 271 0.60 6.30 27.22
N ARG A 272 0.65 7.36 28.03
CA ARG A 272 1.71 7.61 29.00
C ARG A 272 1.86 6.49 30.02
N MET A 273 0.75 6.01 30.57
CA MET A 273 0.73 4.86 31.46
C MET A 273 1.30 3.60 30.77
N LEU A 274 0.93 3.37 29.52
CA LEU A 274 1.37 2.23 28.71
C LEU A 274 2.87 2.29 28.38
N VAL A 275 3.38 3.42 27.89
CA VAL A 275 4.82 3.60 27.62
C VAL A 275 5.66 3.75 28.89
N GLY A 276 5.04 4.15 30.00
CA GLY A 276 5.60 4.16 31.35
C GLY A 276 5.60 2.78 32.03
N GLY A 277 5.24 1.72 31.30
CA GLY A 277 5.27 0.35 31.81
C GLY A 277 4.22 0.10 32.90
N GLY A 278 3.05 0.70 32.79
CA GLY A 278 1.91 0.49 33.70
C GLY A 278 1.70 1.59 34.75
N ALA A 279 2.46 2.69 34.66
CA ALA A 279 2.42 3.79 35.62
C ALA A 279 2.49 5.17 34.96
N ILE A 280 1.87 6.16 35.61
CA ILE A 280 2.01 7.59 35.31
C ILE A 280 2.29 8.33 36.61
N GLY A 281 3.42 9.02 36.69
CA GLY A 281 3.93 9.57 37.96
C GLY A 281 4.01 8.49 39.04
N ASN A 282 3.41 8.74 40.21
CA ASN A 282 3.40 7.81 41.34
C ASN A 282 2.24 6.78 41.32
N VAL A 283 1.39 6.81 40.30
CA VAL A 283 0.24 5.91 40.19
C VAL A 283 0.58 4.75 39.26
N ARG A 284 0.49 3.52 39.76
CA ARG A 284 0.65 2.28 38.98
C ARG A 284 -0.66 1.48 38.97
N VAL A 285 -1.15 1.14 37.79
CA VAL A 285 -2.37 0.34 37.61
C VAL A 285 -2.12 -1.03 37.00
N LEU A 286 -0.94 -1.23 36.39
CA LEU A 286 -0.47 -2.53 35.89
C LEU A 286 1.03 -2.72 36.20
N LYS A 287 1.47 -3.96 36.37
CA LYS A 287 2.91 -4.27 36.49
C LYS A 287 3.60 -4.07 35.13
N THR A 288 4.88 -3.68 35.16
CA THR A 288 5.70 -3.55 33.95
C THR A 288 5.74 -4.85 33.13
N ALA A 289 5.81 -6.01 33.79
CA ALA A 289 5.76 -7.31 33.13
C ALA A 289 4.41 -7.56 32.41
N THR A 290 3.30 -7.11 33.00
CA THR A 290 1.96 -7.21 32.41
C THR A 290 1.86 -6.38 31.13
N VAL A 291 2.34 -5.13 31.16
CA VAL A 291 2.36 -4.24 29.99
C VAL A 291 3.30 -4.77 28.91
N ARG A 292 4.48 -5.26 29.29
CA ARG A 292 5.41 -5.91 28.34
C ARG A 292 4.72 -7.08 27.61
N ALA A 293 3.98 -7.92 28.33
CA ALA A 293 3.24 -9.03 27.73
C ALA A 293 2.17 -8.57 26.74
N MET A 294 1.62 -7.36 26.91
CA MET A 294 0.66 -6.77 25.95
C MET A 294 1.31 -6.38 24.62
N TRP A 295 2.63 -6.15 24.61
CA TRP A 295 3.41 -5.81 23.42
C TRP A 295 4.07 -7.01 22.75
N THR A 296 4.26 -8.10 23.50
CA THR A 296 4.88 -9.32 22.97
C THR A 296 3.97 -9.96 21.93
N ARG A 297 4.49 -10.08 20.70
CA ARG A 297 3.83 -10.84 19.64
C ARG A 297 3.64 -12.28 20.08
N THR A 298 2.51 -12.88 19.70
CA THR A 298 2.25 -14.28 20.01
C THR A 298 2.71 -15.21 18.89
N ASP A 299 3.33 -16.32 19.27
CA ASP A 299 3.78 -17.38 18.35
C ASP A 299 2.63 -18.30 17.89
N ASP A 300 1.37 -17.84 17.99
CA ASP A 300 0.16 -18.61 17.71
C ASP A 300 -0.20 -18.67 16.21
N GLY A 301 0.82 -18.61 15.34
CA GLY A 301 0.69 -18.67 13.88
C GLY A 301 0.24 -17.36 13.20
N SER A 302 -0.05 -16.31 13.96
CA SER A 302 -0.54 -15.02 13.43
C SER A 302 0.58 -14.06 13.03
N GLY A 303 1.69 -14.05 13.76
CA GLY A 303 2.85 -13.13 13.62
C GLY A 303 2.53 -11.63 13.67
N SER A 304 1.25 -11.26 13.80
CA SER A 304 0.71 -9.93 13.51
C SER A 304 -0.10 -9.30 14.63
N ARG A 305 -0.27 -10.03 15.74
CA ARG A 305 -1.06 -9.63 16.90
C ARG A 305 -0.25 -9.75 18.17
N ALA A 306 -0.54 -8.85 19.10
CA ALA A 306 -0.17 -8.97 20.51
C ALA A 306 -1.46 -8.95 21.34
N LEU A 307 -1.39 -9.10 22.67
CA LEU A 307 -2.58 -9.22 23.51
C LEU A 307 -3.43 -7.94 23.45
N GLY A 308 -4.50 -7.96 22.65
CA GLY A 308 -5.40 -6.84 22.45
C GLY A 308 -4.94 -5.78 21.45
N TRP A 309 -3.81 -6.00 20.77
CA TRP A 309 -3.19 -5.02 19.87
C TRP A 309 -2.89 -5.58 18.49
N ASP A 310 -2.95 -4.71 17.49
CA ASP A 310 -2.54 -4.97 16.12
C ASP A 310 -1.10 -4.53 15.91
N VAL A 311 -0.24 -5.40 15.39
CA VAL A 311 1.18 -5.06 15.18
C VAL A 311 1.51 -4.99 13.69
N SER A 312 1.12 -5.99 12.89
CA SER A 312 1.54 -6.06 11.49
C SER A 312 0.45 -6.47 10.49
N SER A 313 -0.83 -6.50 10.91
CA SER A 313 -1.94 -6.79 9.99
C SER A 313 -2.14 -5.66 8.97
N ALA A 314 -2.97 -5.89 7.94
CA ALA A 314 -3.28 -4.87 6.93
C ALA A 314 -3.84 -3.55 7.53
N PHE A 315 -4.54 -3.62 8.66
CA PHE A 315 -5.04 -2.43 9.36
C PHE A 315 -3.90 -1.65 10.03
N ALA A 316 -2.98 -2.36 10.71
CA ALA A 316 -1.77 -1.76 11.28
C ALA A 316 -0.86 -1.17 10.19
N ARG A 317 -0.71 -1.85 9.04
CA ARG A 317 0.12 -1.41 7.90
C ARG A 317 -0.21 -0.02 7.36
N SER A 318 -1.47 0.43 7.49
CA SER A 318 -1.87 1.80 7.13
C SER A 318 -1.24 2.89 8.03
N MET A 319 -0.60 2.51 9.12
CA MET A 319 0.06 3.38 10.09
C MET A 319 1.57 3.05 10.21
N LEU A 320 2.08 2.04 9.51
CA LEU A 320 3.45 1.54 9.65
C LEU A 320 4.59 2.30 8.93
N PRO A 321 4.41 3.14 7.90
CA PRO A 321 5.58 3.51 7.08
C PRO A 321 6.62 4.41 7.81
N PHE A 322 6.32 4.92 9.01
CA PHE A 322 7.19 5.86 9.73
C PHE A 322 7.32 5.61 11.25
N PHE A 323 6.47 4.77 11.84
CA PHE A 323 6.70 4.22 13.18
C PHE A 323 7.32 2.82 13.02
N PRO A 324 8.18 2.36 13.95
CA PRO A 324 8.82 1.04 13.85
C PRO A 324 7.80 -0.09 13.56
N PRO A 325 8.10 -1.07 12.69
CA PRO A 325 7.18 -2.17 12.33
C PRO A 325 6.63 -3.00 13.50
N GLU A 326 7.29 -2.92 14.66
CA GLU A 326 6.90 -3.58 15.91
C GLU A 326 5.91 -2.76 16.76
N SER A 327 5.54 -1.55 16.32
CA SER A 327 4.70 -0.62 17.08
C SER A 327 3.25 -1.13 17.20
N PRO A 328 2.75 -1.39 18.42
CA PRO A 328 1.36 -1.72 18.65
C PRO A 328 0.41 -0.59 18.20
N SER A 329 -0.68 -0.97 17.55
CA SER A 329 -1.67 -0.06 17.00
C SER A 329 -3.08 -0.63 17.08
N HIS A 330 -4.08 0.24 16.93
CA HIS A 330 -5.48 -0.16 16.75
C HIS A 330 -6.27 0.96 16.07
N THR A 331 -7.34 0.60 15.35
CA THR A 331 -8.26 1.57 14.71
C THR A 331 -9.69 1.42 15.23
N GLY A 332 -10.47 2.49 15.19
CA GLY A 332 -11.89 2.51 15.51
C GLY A 332 -12.76 2.81 14.30
N PHE A 333 -13.96 2.22 14.27
CA PHE A 333 -14.92 2.36 13.18
C PHE A 333 -15.42 3.79 13.00
N THR A 334 -15.50 4.61 14.05
CA THR A 334 -15.89 6.04 13.98
C THR A 334 -14.80 6.93 13.36
N GLY A 335 -13.61 6.37 13.12
CA GLY A 335 -12.49 7.05 12.49
C GLY A 335 -11.33 7.34 13.42
N THR A 336 -11.41 6.87 14.65
CA THR A 336 -10.34 6.99 15.64
C THR A 336 -9.18 6.02 15.35
N SER A 337 -7.97 6.33 15.81
CA SER A 337 -6.84 5.41 15.79
C SER A 337 -5.79 5.78 16.83
N ILE A 338 -5.00 4.78 17.20
CA ILE A 338 -3.89 4.90 18.13
C ILE A 338 -2.71 4.07 17.61
N GLN A 339 -1.52 4.62 17.74
CA GLN A 339 -0.26 3.91 17.52
C GLN A 339 0.72 4.30 18.61
N ILE A 340 1.43 3.31 19.14
CA ILE A 340 2.39 3.46 20.23
C ILE A 340 3.67 2.76 19.80
N ASP A 341 4.82 3.40 19.99
CA ASP A 341 6.12 2.76 19.96
C ASP A 341 6.69 2.67 21.38
N PRO A 342 6.70 1.47 22.01
CA PRO A 342 7.26 1.29 23.34
C PRO A 342 8.76 1.61 23.42
N ALA A 343 9.52 1.41 22.34
CA ALA A 343 10.97 1.57 22.35
C ALA A 343 11.37 3.03 22.53
N THR A 344 10.79 3.93 21.73
CA THR A 344 11.03 5.38 21.86
C THR A 344 10.05 6.07 22.82
N ARG A 345 9.11 5.31 23.40
CA ARG A 345 8.00 5.80 24.22
C ARG A 345 7.14 6.85 23.51
N SER A 346 7.09 6.79 22.18
CA SER A 346 6.35 7.74 21.36
C SER A 346 4.94 7.21 21.06
N TYR A 347 3.98 8.11 20.86
CA TYR A 347 2.61 7.71 20.52
C TYR A 347 1.87 8.80 19.74
N VAL A 348 0.94 8.37 18.90
CA VAL A 348 0.02 9.23 18.15
C VAL A 348 -1.42 8.75 18.32
N VAL A 349 -2.32 9.70 18.54
CA VAL A 349 -3.75 9.49 18.70
C VAL A 349 -4.48 10.39 17.72
N LEU A 350 -5.41 9.81 16.97
CA LEU A 350 -6.29 10.51 16.04
C LEU A 350 -7.73 10.23 16.45
N LEU A 351 -8.51 11.25 16.84
CA LEU A 351 -9.92 11.09 17.16
C LEU A 351 -10.77 11.89 16.17
N THR A 352 -11.69 11.22 15.47
CA THR A 352 -12.55 11.84 14.46
C THR A 352 -13.98 11.38 14.63
N ASN A 353 -14.92 12.17 14.11
CA ASN A 353 -16.33 11.82 13.94
C ASN A 353 -16.63 11.53 12.47
N ARG A 354 -15.76 10.77 11.80
CA ARG A 354 -15.78 10.58 10.34
C ARG A 354 -17.09 9.98 9.81
N VAL A 355 -17.81 9.23 10.63
CA VAL A 355 -19.14 8.68 10.28
C VAL A 355 -20.22 9.77 10.20
N HIS A 356 -19.97 10.99 10.68
CA HIS A 356 -20.97 12.05 10.68
C HIS A 356 -21.21 12.66 9.31
N PRO A 357 -22.48 12.86 8.89
CA PRO A 357 -23.74 12.53 9.60
C PRO A 357 -24.37 11.18 9.24
N ASN A 358 -23.81 10.42 8.30
CA ASN A 358 -24.54 9.34 7.60
C ASN A 358 -23.79 7.98 7.52
N GLY A 359 -22.82 7.73 8.40
CA GLY A 359 -22.08 6.46 8.47
C GLY A 359 -20.92 6.28 7.48
N GLY A 360 -20.64 7.28 6.63
CA GLY A 360 -19.69 7.18 5.51
C GLY A 360 -18.20 7.35 5.82
N GLY A 361 -17.38 7.53 4.77
CA GLY A 361 -15.99 8.01 4.85
C GLY A 361 -14.89 6.97 5.12
N ALA A 362 -15.19 5.67 5.04
CA ALA A 362 -14.24 4.61 5.41
C ALA A 362 -12.94 4.59 4.58
N ALA A 363 -13.01 4.90 3.27
CA ALA A 363 -11.82 5.01 2.43
C ALA A 363 -10.97 6.25 2.77
N LYS A 364 -11.63 7.40 2.95
CA LYS A 364 -11.03 8.71 3.25
C LYS A 364 -10.23 8.72 4.55
N ILE A 365 -10.75 8.09 5.62
CA ILE A 365 -10.03 8.06 6.91
C ILE A 365 -8.70 7.32 6.85
N ARG A 366 -8.55 6.32 5.97
CA ARG A 366 -7.32 5.55 5.84
C ARG A 366 -6.19 6.46 5.37
N GLU A 367 -6.48 7.36 4.44
CA GLU A 367 -5.53 8.30 3.86
C GLU A 367 -5.07 9.33 4.89
N LEU A 368 -5.99 9.87 5.70
CA LEU A 368 -5.63 10.76 6.80
C LEU A 368 -4.73 10.06 7.82
N ARG A 369 -5.03 8.81 8.21
CA ARG A 369 -4.18 8.04 9.14
C ARG A 369 -2.77 7.86 8.61
N VAL A 370 -2.62 7.53 7.33
CA VAL A 370 -1.31 7.42 6.66
C VAL A 370 -0.57 8.76 6.71
N ARG A 371 -1.22 9.86 6.30
CA ARG A 371 -0.59 11.20 6.27
C ARG A 371 -0.15 11.67 7.65
N VAL A 372 -1.00 11.51 8.68
CA VAL A 372 -0.69 11.91 10.06
C VAL A 372 0.40 11.03 10.66
N ALA A 373 0.33 9.70 10.49
CA ALA A 373 1.37 8.79 10.96
C ALA A 373 2.73 9.10 10.30
N ALA A 374 2.71 9.43 9.01
CA ALA A 374 3.90 9.81 8.26
C ALA A 374 4.56 11.09 8.76
N ALA A 375 3.77 12.17 8.82
CA ALA A 375 4.24 13.45 9.32
C ALA A 375 4.71 13.35 10.78
N THR A 376 4.02 12.56 11.59
CA THR A 376 4.41 12.35 12.99
C THR A 376 5.71 11.57 13.12
N GLY A 377 5.88 10.47 12.38
CA GLY A 377 7.12 9.69 12.42
C GLY A 377 8.32 10.48 11.90
N ALA A 378 8.14 11.28 10.83
CA ALA A 378 9.17 12.19 10.33
C ALA A 378 9.59 13.22 11.38
N ALA A 379 8.62 13.85 12.06
CA ALA A 379 8.89 14.83 13.11
C ALA A 379 9.59 14.19 14.33
N LEU A 380 9.16 13.00 14.74
CA LEU A 380 9.66 12.35 15.94
C LEU A 380 11.02 11.68 15.75
N PHE A 381 11.25 11.05 14.60
CA PHE A 381 12.44 10.23 14.35
C PHE A 381 13.42 10.94 13.40
N GLY A 382 13.17 12.22 13.09
CA GLY A 382 13.99 13.06 12.23
C GLY A 382 15.18 13.72 12.93
N SER A 383 16.20 12.93 13.26
CA SER A 383 17.61 13.35 13.30
C SER A 383 18.44 12.11 13.00
N GLU A 384 18.94 12.05 11.77
CA GLU A 384 19.49 10.87 11.07
C GLU A 384 18.60 9.62 11.14
N PRO A 385 18.13 9.08 10.00
CA PRO A 385 17.69 7.69 9.97
C PRO A 385 18.80 6.86 10.63
N PRO A 386 18.49 5.80 11.43
CA PRO A 386 19.52 4.82 11.76
C PRO A 386 20.21 4.45 10.45
N PRO A 387 21.53 4.19 10.44
CA PRO A 387 22.18 3.77 9.21
C PRO A 387 21.32 2.65 8.67
N LEU A 388 20.67 2.93 7.54
CA LEU A 388 20.27 1.87 6.65
C LEU A 388 21.58 1.14 6.49
N VAL A 389 21.66 -0.08 7.02
CA VAL A 389 22.65 -1.04 6.54
C VAL A 389 22.73 -0.76 5.06
N GLU A 390 23.91 -0.35 4.56
CA GLU A 390 24.13 0.04 3.17
C GLU A 390 23.66 -1.10 2.27
N ALA A 391 22.36 -1.12 2.03
CA ALA A 391 21.65 -1.87 1.03
C ALA A 391 21.25 -0.77 0.08
N ASP A 392 22.28 -0.24 -0.57
CA ASP A 392 22.29 0.34 -1.91
C ASP A 392 20.86 0.54 -2.46
N SER A 393 20.22 1.64 -2.05
CA SER A 393 18.83 1.98 -2.41
C SER A 393 18.68 2.43 -3.88
N THR A 394 19.75 2.30 -4.65
CA THR A 394 19.84 2.42 -6.11
C THR A 394 19.81 1.05 -6.81
N SER A 395 19.98 -0.04 -6.05
CA SER A 395 20.09 -1.40 -6.59
C SER A 395 18.71 -2.05 -6.71
N PRO A 396 18.46 -2.81 -7.79
CA PRO A 396 17.19 -3.45 -8.02
C PRO A 396 17.05 -4.64 -7.07
N ALA A 397 15.81 -5.05 -6.86
CA ALA A 397 15.48 -6.30 -6.22
C ALA A 397 15.78 -7.39 -7.26
N ALA A 398 17.05 -7.73 -7.41
CA ALA A 398 17.51 -8.79 -8.28
C ALA A 398 17.36 -10.12 -7.54
N ASP A 399 17.03 -11.17 -8.30
CA ASP A 399 17.15 -12.53 -7.79
C ASP A 399 18.65 -12.82 -7.59
N GLY A 400 19.16 -12.67 -6.36
CA GLY A 400 20.53 -13.05 -5.95
C GLY A 400 21.72 -12.40 -6.69
N PRO A 401 22.96 -12.72 -6.26
CA PRO A 401 24.18 -12.30 -6.97
C PRO A 401 24.25 -12.96 -8.36
N ALA A 402 24.86 -12.24 -9.31
CA ALA A 402 25.02 -12.72 -10.69
C ALA A 402 25.98 -13.92 -10.73
N GLU A 403 25.56 -15.06 -11.25
CA GLU A 403 26.48 -16.11 -11.67
C GLU A 403 27.12 -15.75 -13.02
N THR A 404 28.42 -16.04 -13.15
CA THR A 404 29.24 -15.81 -14.33
C THR A 404 28.63 -16.52 -15.56
N PRO A 405 28.53 -15.89 -16.75
CA PRO A 405 27.93 -16.55 -17.91
C PRO A 405 28.81 -17.71 -18.39
N ALA A 406 28.33 -18.95 -18.24
CA ALA A 406 28.74 -20.04 -19.12
C ALA A 406 28.32 -19.71 -20.57
N ALA A 407 28.97 -20.26 -21.59
CA ALA A 407 28.59 -20.04 -22.99
C ALA A 407 27.11 -20.40 -23.21
N ARG A 408 26.26 -19.39 -23.51
CA ARG A 408 24.80 -19.55 -23.58
C ARG A 408 24.36 -19.74 -25.03
N GLY A 409 23.75 -20.89 -25.34
CA GLY A 409 23.17 -21.20 -26.65
C GLY A 409 21.94 -20.32 -27.00
N PRO A 410 21.36 -20.45 -28.21
CA PRO A 410 20.19 -19.68 -28.62
C PRO A 410 18.96 -19.99 -27.74
N VAL A 411 18.11 -18.98 -27.54
CA VAL A 411 16.82 -19.15 -26.85
C VAL A 411 15.77 -19.62 -27.84
N ARG A 412 14.88 -20.50 -27.41
CA ARG A 412 13.68 -20.91 -28.15
C ARG A 412 12.44 -20.40 -27.44
N THR A 413 11.59 -19.67 -28.17
CA THR A 413 10.28 -19.19 -27.68
C THR A 413 9.33 -20.36 -27.44
N GLY A 414 8.22 -20.14 -26.73
CA GLY A 414 7.16 -21.15 -26.63
C GLY A 414 6.65 -21.62 -28.01
N LEU A 415 6.66 -20.74 -29.02
CA LEU A 415 6.34 -21.09 -30.40
C LEU A 415 7.40 -22.00 -31.03
N ASP A 416 8.69 -21.73 -30.81
CA ASP A 416 9.79 -22.58 -31.30
C ASP A 416 9.78 -23.98 -30.68
N VAL A 417 9.47 -24.06 -29.38
CA VAL A 417 9.32 -25.31 -28.65
C VAL A 417 8.14 -26.10 -29.23
N LEU A 418 7.00 -25.45 -29.41
CA LEU A 418 5.80 -26.08 -29.97
C LEU A 418 6.01 -26.54 -31.42
N ALA A 419 6.68 -25.74 -32.24
CA ALA A 419 7.04 -26.09 -33.61
C ALA A 419 7.98 -27.29 -33.67
N GLY A 420 8.95 -27.39 -32.75
CA GLY A 420 9.83 -28.55 -32.61
C GLY A 420 9.10 -29.84 -32.22
N GLN A 421 7.91 -29.74 -31.64
CA GLN A 421 7.01 -30.87 -31.35
C GLN A 421 5.99 -31.11 -32.47
N ASN A 422 6.18 -30.50 -33.65
CA ASN A 422 5.26 -30.54 -34.77
C ASN A 422 3.82 -30.17 -34.38
N PHE A 423 3.66 -29.23 -33.43
CA PHE A 423 2.37 -28.79 -32.90
C PHE A 423 1.49 -29.89 -32.30
N ALA A 424 2.06 -31.05 -31.93
CA ALA A 424 1.32 -32.17 -31.38
C ALA A 424 0.41 -31.81 -30.18
N PRO A 425 0.78 -30.89 -29.26
CA PRO A 425 -0.12 -30.44 -28.20
C PRO A 425 -1.42 -29.75 -28.67
N LEU A 426 -1.46 -29.26 -29.92
CA LEU A 426 -2.63 -28.60 -30.50
C LEU A 426 -3.49 -29.53 -31.37
N ALA A 427 -3.08 -30.79 -31.58
CA ALA A 427 -3.80 -31.72 -32.45
C ALA A 427 -5.24 -31.98 -31.95
N GLY A 428 -6.21 -31.90 -32.86
CA GLY A 428 -7.63 -32.06 -32.58
C GLY A 428 -8.33 -30.80 -32.06
N TYR A 429 -7.60 -29.72 -31.77
CA TYR A 429 -8.21 -28.46 -31.31
C TYR A 429 -8.62 -27.54 -32.47
N SER A 430 -9.66 -26.77 -32.20
CA SER A 430 -10.05 -25.59 -32.99
C SER A 430 -9.50 -24.36 -32.28
N VAL A 431 -8.50 -23.75 -32.87
CA VAL A 431 -7.63 -22.78 -32.21
C VAL A 431 -8.07 -21.36 -32.53
N GLY A 432 -8.29 -20.56 -31.49
CA GLY A 432 -8.27 -19.10 -31.58
C GLY A 432 -6.90 -18.57 -31.18
N LEU A 433 -6.22 -17.86 -32.08
CA LEU A 433 -4.88 -17.33 -31.84
C LEU A 433 -4.94 -15.85 -31.47
N ILE A 434 -4.54 -15.51 -30.25
CA ILE A 434 -4.32 -14.14 -29.81
C ILE A 434 -2.87 -13.77 -30.16
N THR A 435 -2.68 -12.93 -31.18
CA THR A 435 -1.34 -12.59 -31.68
C THR A 435 -1.29 -11.23 -32.39
N ASN A 436 -0.09 -10.81 -32.76
CA ASN A 436 0.21 -9.67 -33.63
C ASN A 436 1.49 -9.96 -34.45
N GLN A 437 2.07 -8.95 -35.08
CA GLN A 437 3.28 -9.03 -35.90
C GLN A 437 4.51 -9.64 -35.19
N THR A 438 4.52 -9.62 -33.85
CA THR A 438 5.61 -10.19 -33.02
C THR A 438 5.50 -11.70 -32.82
N GLY A 439 4.34 -12.29 -33.13
CA GLY A 439 4.11 -13.73 -33.12
C GLY A 439 4.89 -14.44 -34.22
N ARG A 440 6.20 -14.56 -34.03
CA ARG A 440 7.14 -15.19 -34.96
C ARG A 440 8.08 -16.15 -34.26
N ASP A 441 8.49 -17.17 -34.99
CA ASP A 441 9.49 -18.14 -34.55
C ASP A 441 10.92 -17.61 -34.78
N MET A 442 11.93 -18.36 -34.38
CA MET A 442 13.35 -18.00 -34.52
C MET A 442 13.79 -17.85 -35.98
N HIS A 443 13.01 -18.34 -36.95
CA HIS A 443 13.26 -18.21 -38.38
C HIS A 443 12.45 -17.06 -39.02
N GLY A 444 11.71 -16.29 -38.21
CA GLY A 444 10.88 -15.17 -38.66
C GLY A 444 9.55 -15.58 -39.29
N ARG A 445 9.14 -16.85 -39.22
CA ARG A 445 7.86 -17.34 -39.76
C ARG A 445 6.73 -16.94 -38.80
N ARG A 446 5.57 -16.53 -39.34
CA ARG A 446 4.42 -16.09 -38.53
C ARG A 446 3.78 -17.28 -37.82
N ALA A 447 3.41 -17.10 -36.55
CA ALA A 447 2.62 -18.06 -35.78
C ALA A 447 1.32 -18.44 -36.50
N ILE A 448 0.68 -17.46 -37.16
CA ILE A 448 -0.52 -17.65 -37.98
C ILE A 448 -0.30 -18.72 -39.05
N ASP A 449 0.78 -18.59 -39.83
CA ASP A 449 1.06 -19.51 -40.95
C ASP A 449 1.45 -20.90 -40.44
N LEU A 450 2.24 -20.93 -39.37
CA LEU A 450 2.67 -22.17 -38.74
C LEU A 450 1.50 -22.97 -38.16
N LEU A 451 0.58 -22.31 -37.45
CA LEU A 451 -0.60 -22.96 -36.89
C LEU A 451 -1.63 -23.34 -37.97
N ALA A 452 -1.76 -22.55 -39.03
CA ALA A 452 -2.64 -22.88 -40.16
C ALA A 452 -2.15 -24.10 -40.95
N ALA A 453 -0.83 -24.29 -41.06
CA ALA A 453 -0.20 -25.42 -41.74
C ALA A 453 0.00 -26.66 -40.85
N ALA A 454 -0.23 -26.55 -39.53
CA ALA A 454 0.06 -27.59 -38.57
C ALA A 454 -0.88 -28.81 -38.73
N PRO A 455 -0.34 -30.05 -38.82
CA PRO A 455 -1.17 -31.25 -38.98
C PRO A 455 -2.15 -31.44 -37.82
N GLY A 456 -3.44 -31.62 -38.14
CA GLY A 456 -4.48 -31.88 -37.15
C GLY A 456 -4.89 -30.65 -36.33
N VAL A 457 -4.41 -29.45 -36.65
CA VAL A 457 -4.80 -28.19 -36.00
C VAL A 457 -5.76 -27.44 -36.91
N ARG A 458 -6.86 -26.91 -36.37
CA ARG A 458 -7.78 -26.04 -37.12
C ARG A 458 -7.74 -24.62 -36.59
N LEU A 459 -7.01 -23.71 -37.24
CA LEU A 459 -7.01 -22.28 -36.90
C LEU A 459 -8.35 -21.64 -37.35
N THR A 460 -9.20 -21.26 -36.41
CA THR A 460 -10.56 -20.76 -36.68
C THR A 460 -10.72 -19.25 -36.54
N ALA A 461 -9.92 -18.61 -35.69
CA ALA A 461 -9.98 -17.17 -35.48
C ALA A 461 -8.63 -16.61 -35.04
N ILE A 462 -8.39 -15.34 -35.39
CA ILE A 462 -7.27 -14.55 -34.91
C ILE A 462 -7.83 -13.39 -34.10
N PHE A 463 -7.22 -13.10 -32.96
CA PHE A 463 -7.55 -11.96 -32.12
C PHE A 463 -6.32 -11.06 -32.02
N SER A 464 -6.50 -9.79 -32.32
CA SER A 464 -5.41 -8.82 -32.33
C SER A 464 -5.63 -7.73 -31.28
N PRO A 465 -4.61 -7.41 -30.47
CA PRO A 465 -4.72 -6.41 -29.40
C PRO A 465 -4.62 -4.97 -29.93
N GLU A 466 -4.26 -4.03 -29.06
CA GLU A 466 -3.79 -2.69 -29.41
C GLU A 466 -2.73 -2.75 -30.53
N HIS A 467 -2.78 -1.77 -31.44
CA HIS A 467 -1.97 -1.67 -32.68
C HIS A 467 -2.31 -2.65 -33.81
N GLY A 468 -3.25 -3.59 -33.59
CA GLY A 468 -3.70 -4.52 -34.61
C GLY A 468 -2.63 -5.51 -35.06
N LEU A 469 -2.94 -6.25 -36.13
CA LEU A 469 -2.14 -7.42 -36.53
C LEU A 469 -0.79 -7.02 -37.17
N GLY A 470 -0.72 -5.82 -37.75
CA GLY A 470 0.49 -5.25 -38.35
C GLY A 470 1.38 -4.50 -37.35
N GLY A 471 0.82 -4.01 -36.24
CA GLY A 471 1.56 -3.29 -35.21
C GLY A 471 2.00 -1.88 -35.56
N ASP A 472 1.43 -1.30 -36.62
CA ASP A 472 1.80 -0.04 -37.24
C ASP A 472 0.76 1.08 -37.01
N ILE A 473 -0.31 0.79 -36.28
CA ILE A 473 -1.45 1.70 -36.07
C ILE A 473 -1.50 2.18 -34.61
N ASP A 474 -1.52 3.50 -34.39
CA ASP A 474 -1.71 4.11 -33.05
C ASP A 474 -3.16 4.62 -32.89
N ALA A 475 -4.13 3.73 -33.20
CA ALA A 475 -5.57 4.02 -33.24
C ALA A 475 -6.41 2.71 -33.16
N GLU A 476 -7.74 2.84 -33.13
CA GLU A 476 -8.65 1.68 -33.24
C GLU A 476 -8.50 0.97 -34.59
N VAL A 477 -8.39 -0.37 -34.55
CA VAL A 477 -8.26 -1.22 -35.75
C VAL A 477 -9.57 -1.99 -35.94
N PRO A 478 -10.16 -2.00 -37.14
CA PRO A 478 -11.39 -2.74 -37.41
C PRO A 478 -11.14 -4.25 -37.55
N ASN A 479 -12.21 -5.04 -37.47
CA ASN A 479 -12.16 -6.47 -37.80
C ASN A 479 -11.80 -6.67 -39.29
N SER A 480 -11.10 -7.77 -39.60
CA SER A 480 -10.62 -8.06 -40.95
C SER A 480 -10.49 -9.57 -41.19
N ARG A 481 -9.76 -9.96 -42.23
CA ARG A 481 -9.33 -11.34 -42.48
C ARG A 481 -7.84 -11.34 -42.77
N ASP A 482 -7.15 -12.37 -42.32
CA ASP A 482 -5.74 -12.56 -42.69
C ASP A 482 -5.64 -12.83 -44.19
N LEU A 483 -4.73 -12.11 -44.87
CA LEU A 483 -4.64 -12.12 -46.33
C LEU A 483 -4.12 -13.46 -46.89
N ILE A 484 -3.38 -14.23 -46.09
CA ILE A 484 -2.76 -15.48 -46.54
C ILE A 484 -3.68 -16.67 -46.24
N THR A 485 -4.17 -16.77 -45.00
CA THR A 485 -4.94 -17.91 -44.52
C THR A 485 -6.45 -17.74 -44.70
N GLY A 486 -6.94 -16.51 -44.91
CA GLY A 486 -8.36 -16.18 -44.99
C GLY A 486 -9.09 -16.23 -43.64
N VAL A 487 -8.41 -16.57 -42.55
CA VAL A 487 -8.97 -16.69 -41.19
C VAL A 487 -9.48 -15.32 -40.71
N PRO A 488 -10.67 -15.24 -40.06
CA PRO A 488 -11.19 -13.99 -39.53
C PRO A 488 -10.28 -13.41 -38.42
N VAL A 489 -10.07 -12.09 -38.46
CA VAL A 489 -9.28 -11.33 -37.49
C VAL A 489 -10.21 -10.40 -36.73
N TRP A 490 -10.26 -10.58 -35.41
CA TRP A 490 -11.06 -9.78 -34.48
C TRP A 490 -10.17 -8.80 -33.72
N SER A 491 -10.52 -7.53 -33.72
CA SER A 491 -9.85 -6.52 -32.90
C SER A 491 -10.32 -6.60 -31.45
N LEU A 492 -9.37 -6.64 -30.52
CA LEU A 492 -9.57 -6.57 -29.08
C LEU A 492 -9.11 -5.21 -28.54
N TYR A 493 -9.31 -4.15 -29.31
CA TYR A 493 -8.99 -2.78 -28.93
C TYR A 493 -10.14 -1.81 -29.25
N GLY A 494 -10.19 -0.68 -28.55
CA GLY A 494 -11.27 0.29 -28.69
C GLY A 494 -12.51 -0.06 -27.85
N SER A 495 -13.69 -0.08 -28.48
CA SER A 495 -14.98 -0.41 -27.83
C SER A 495 -15.11 -1.87 -27.41
N VAL A 496 -14.39 -2.79 -28.05
CA VAL A 496 -14.39 -4.22 -27.75
C VAL A 496 -12.97 -4.66 -27.36
N ARG A 497 -12.73 -4.87 -26.07
CA ARG A 497 -11.41 -5.27 -25.54
C ARG A 497 -11.34 -6.71 -25.06
N ARG A 498 -12.46 -7.43 -25.14
CA ARG A 498 -12.65 -8.78 -24.60
C ARG A 498 -13.22 -9.66 -25.71
N PRO A 499 -12.75 -10.91 -25.87
CA PRO A 499 -13.40 -11.86 -26.77
C PRO A 499 -14.89 -12.01 -26.41
N THR A 500 -15.77 -11.83 -27.38
CA THR A 500 -17.21 -11.99 -27.18
C THR A 500 -17.62 -13.45 -27.38
N ALA A 501 -18.78 -13.86 -26.85
CA ALA A 501 -19.30 -15.22 -27.03
C ALA A 501 -19.44 -15.61 -28.51
N SER A 502 -19.81 -14.67 -29.38
CA SER A 502 -19.88 -14.91 -30.83
C SER A 502 -18.51 -15.12 -31.47
N MET A 503 -17.48 -14.41 -31.00
CA MET A 503 -16.12 -14.59 -31.50
C MET A 503 -15.49 -15.90 -31.02
N LEU A 504 -15.89 -16.37 -29.83
CA LEU A 504 -15.42 -17.64 -29.25
C LEU A 504 -16.15 -18.87 -29.79
N LYS A 505 -17.13 -18.69 -30.69
CA LYS A 505 -17.89 -19.79 -31.27
C LYS A 505 -16.97 -20.76 -32.00
N ASP A 506 -17.17 -22.06 -31.77
CA ASP A 506 -16.43 -23.17 -32.40
C ASP A 506 -14.93 -23.24 -32.05
N ILE A 507 -14.46 -22.43 -31.09
CA ILE A 507 -13.10 -22.49 -30.55
C ILE A 507 -13.07 -23.45 -29.36
N THR A 508 -12.10 -24.37 -29.35
CA THR A 508 -11.89 -25.35 -28.27
C THR A 508 -10.56 -25.15 -27.53
N LEU A 509 -9.70 -24.25 -28.01
CA LEU A 509 -8.46 -23.82 -27.35
C LEU A 509 -8.11 -22.39 -27.77
N LEU A 510 -7.75 -21.54 -26.81
CA LEU A 510 -7.16 -20.23 -27.10
C LEU A 510 -5.65 -20.29 -26.91
N VAL A 511 -4.90 -19.83 -27.91
CA VAL A 511 -3.43 -19.74 -27.88
C VAL A 511 -3.03 -18.27 -27.82
N PHE A 512 -2.18 -17.90 -26.87
CA PHE A 512 -1.66 -16.54 -26.72
C PHE A 512 -0.18 -16.49 -27.09
N ASP A 513 0.18 -15.68 -28.08
CA ASP A 513 1.55 -15.54 -28.58
C ASP A 513 1.86 -14.09 -29.00
N ILE A 514 2.33 -13.28 -28.05
CA ILE A 514 2.65 -11.86 -28.24
C ILE A 514 3.88 -11.48 -27.42
N GLN A 515 4.81 -10.73 -28.04
CA GLN A 515 5.96 -10.14 -27.36
C GLN A 515 5.54 -8.88 -26.56
N ASP A 516 5.67 -8.95 -25.23
CA ASP A 516 5.55 -7.80 -24.32
C ASP A 516 6.87 -7.02 -24.21
N VAL A 517 6.86 -5.86 -23.55
CA VAL A 517 8.01 -4.98 -23.28
C VAL A 517 8.44 -4.96 -21.80
N GLY A 518 7.72 -5.61 -20.89
CA GLY A 518 8.10 -5.74 -19.48
C GLY A 518 7.62 -4.59 -18.57
N ALA A 519 6.67 -3.78 -19.04
CA ALA A 519 6.08 -2.66 -18.29
C ALA A 519 4.59 -2.89 -18.02
N ARG A 520 4.13 -2.62 -16.79
CA ARG A 520 2.76 -2.92 -16.34
C ARG A 520 1.66 -2.27 -17.20
N TYR A 521 1.91 -1.04 -17.64
CA TYR A 521 0.94 -0.28 -18.44
C TYR A 521 1.03 -0.57 -19.94
N TYR A 522 1.87 -1.54 -20.36
CA TYR A 522 1.78 -2.11 -21.68
C TYR A 522 0.63 -3.13 -21.73
N THR A 523 -0.36 -2.88 -22.59
CA THR A 523 -1.72 -3.41 -22.41
C THR A 523 -1.89 -4.88 -22.83
N TYR A 524 -0.82 -5.53 -23.31
CA TYR A 524 -0.82 -6.96 -23.63
C TYR A 524 -1.01 -7.83 -22.38
N LEU A 525 -0.52 -7.40 -21.22
CA LEU A 525 -0.82 -8.02 -19.92
C LEU A 525 -2.34 -8.00 -19.64
N THR A 526 -3.01 -6.88 -19.89
CA THR A 526 -4.47 -6.75 -19.72
C THR A 526 -5.22 -7.63 -20.70
N THR A 527 -4.76 -7.69 -21.96
CA THR A 527 -5.34 -8.55 -22.99
C THR A 527 -5.30 -10.02 -22.54
N LEU A 528 -4.18 -10.50 -22.00
CA LEU A 528 -4.08 -11.86 -21.46
C LEU A 528 -5.07 -12.10 -20.31
N VAL A 529 -5.17 -11.17 -19.35
CA VAL A 529 -6.14 -11.29 -18.24
C VAL A 529 -7.56 -11.39 -18.75
N TYR A 530 -7.94 -10.54 -19.71
CA TYR A 530 -9.29 -10.54 -20.28
C TYR A 530 -9.58 -11.82 -21.06
N VAL A 531 -8.63 -12.31 -21.83
CA VAL A 531 -8.73 -13.59 -22.53
C VAL A 531 -8.94 -14.74 -21.54
N MET A 532 -8.16 -14.80 -20.45
CA MET A 532 -8.33 -15.83 -19.41
C MET A 532 -9.70 -15.75 -18.73
N GLU A 533 -10.19 -14.55 -18.42
CA GLU A 533 -11.50 -14.34 -17.81
C GLU A 533 -12.65 -14.82 -18.71
N GLU A 534 -12.65 -14.45 -20.00
CA GLU A 534 -13.68 -14.88 -20.95
C GLU A 534 -13.57 -16.37 -21.30
N ALA A 535 -12.33 -16.89 -21.42
CA ALA A 535 -12.08 -18.31 -21.63
C ALA A 535 -12.61 -19.17 -20.48
N ALA A 536 -12.41 -18.74 -19.23
CA ALA A 536 -12.95 -19.40 -18.05
C ALA A 536 -14.49 -19.46 -18.08
N ARG A 537 -15.15 -18.36 -18.47
CA ARG A 537 -16.63 -18.31 -18.62
C ARG A 537 -17.12 -19.26 -19.71
N ALA A 538 -16.40 -19.34 -20.82
CA ALA A 538 -16.71 -20.22 -21.94
C ALA A 538 -16.23 -21.68 -21.73
N ARG A 539 -15.49 -21.96 -20.64
CA ARG A 539 -14.83 -23.25 -20.37
C ARG A 539 -13.86 -23.68 -21.48
N ILE A 540 -13.19 -22.71 -22.09
CA ILE A 540 -12.17 -22.92 -23.11
C ILE A 540 -10.80 -22.87 -22.42
N PRO A 541 -9.93 -23.87 -22.59
CA PRO A 541 -8.55 -23.81 -22.09
C PRO A 541 -7.75 -22.70 -22.79
N VAL A 542 -6.76 -22.16 -22.07
CA VAL A 542 -5.81 -21.15 -22.59
C VAL A 542 -4.41 -21.73 -22.55
N LEU A 543 -3.69 -21.64 -23.66
CA LEU A 543 -2.29 -22.01 -23.80
C LEU A 543 -1.47 -20.76 -24.14
N VAL A 544 -0.48 -20.43 -23.32
CA VAL A 544 0.42 -19.30 -23.56
C VAL A 544 1.74 -19.82 -24.11
N LEU A 545 2.14 -19.33 -25.28
CA LEU A 545 3.47 -19.50 -25.82
C LEU A 545 4.35 -18.43 -25.21
N ASP A 546 5.15 -18.81 -24.21
CA ASP A 546 5.90 -17.81 -23.45
C ASP A 546 6.99 -17.15 -24.30
N ARG A 547 7.28 -15.88 -23.97
CA ARG A 547 8.27 -15.05 -24.68
C ARG A 547 9.19 -14.35 -23.67
N PRO A 548 10.46 -14.09 -24.03
CA PRO A 548 11.40 -13.41 -23.13
C PRO A 548 10.86 -12.05 -22.69
N ASN A 549 11.05 -11.69 -21.43
CA ASN A 549 10.94 -10.28 -21.03
C ASN A 549 12.15 -9.54 -21.63
N PRO A 550 11.96 -8.57 -22.54
CA PRO A 550 13.08 -8.03 -23.31
C PRO A 550 14.05 -7.22 -22.45
N ILE A 551 13.54 -6.64 -21.36
CA ILE A 551 14.30 -5.87 -20.37
C ILE A 551 14.62 -6.71 -19.12
N THR A 552 14.83 -8.01 -19.32
CA THR A 552 15.19 -9.04 -18.34
C THR A 552 14.10 -9.39 -17.31
N GLY A 553 14.18 -10.61 -16.76
CA GLY A 553 13.36 -11.03 -15.61
C GLY A 553 13.95 -10.59 -14.27
N ARG A 554 15.24 -10.25 -14.25
CA ARG A 554 16.00 -9.97 -13.04
C ARG A 554 15.51 -8.72 -12.31
N TYR A 555 15.23 -7.67 -13.05
CA TYR A 555 15.03 -6.35 -12.47
C TYR A 555 13.56 -6.02 -12.23
N VAL A 556 13.27 -5.53 -11.02
CA VAL A 556 11.95 -5.04 -10.60
C VAL A 556 12.08 -3.60 -10.16
N GLU A 557 11.17 -2.74 -10.65
CA GLU A 557 11.23 -1.31 -10.38
C GLU A 557 9.85 -0.64 -10.31
N GLY A 558 9.74 0.37 -9.46
CA GLY A 558 8.54 1.19 -9.27
C GLY A 558 7.54 0.61 -8.27
N PRO A 559 6.59 1.43 -7.80
CA PRO A 559 5.62 1.01 -6.80
C PRO A 559 4.60 0.01 -7.36
N LEU A 560 4.08 -0.84 -6.47
CA LEU A 560 2.88 -1.64 -6.75
C LEU A 560 1.69 -0.71 -6.99
N MET A 561 0.83 -1.06 -7.95
CA MET A 561 -0.42 -0.31 -8.11
C MET A 561 -1.38 -0.52 -6.94
N ASP A 562 -2.17 0.49 -6.62
CA ASP A 562 -3.31 0.42 -5.73
C ASP A 562 -4.42 -0.45 -6.36
N ALA A 563 -4.80 -1.53 -5.70
CA ALA A 563 -5.72 -2.52 -6.25
C ALA A 563 -7.12 -1.96 -6.58
N ASP A 564 -7.55 -0.91 -5.88
CA ASP A 564 -8.82 -0.20 -6.09
C ASP A 564 -8.81 0.74 -7.30
N LEU A 565 -7.64 1.00 -7.89
CA LEU A 565 -7.46 1.88 -9.05
C LEU A 565 -7.21 1.09 -10.35
N GLY A 566 -7.66 -0.17 -10.41
CA GLY A 566 -7.51 -1.02 -11.59
C GLY A 566 -8.11 -0.42 -12.85
N SER A 567 -7.40 -0.56 -13.96
CA SER A 567 -7.76 0.01 -15.26
C SER A 567 -7.23 -0.86 -16.41
N PHE A 568 -7.45 -0.44 -17.66
CA PHE A 568 -6.90 -1.13 -18.83
C PHE A 568 -5.36 -1.08 -18.91
N THR A 569 -4.74 -0.08 -18.28
CA THR A 569 -3.28 0.06 -18.15
C THR A 569 -2.76 -0.38 -16.77
N ALA A 570 -3.62 -0.98 -15.95
CA ALA A 570 -3.30 -1.41 -14.60
C ALA A 570 -4.03 -2.73 -14.28
N PRO A 571 -3.65 -3.85 -14.93
CA PRO A 571 -4.43 -5.09 -14.90
C PRO A 571 -4.20 -5.94 -13.65
N HIS A 572 -3.21 -5.67 -12.81
CA HIS A 572 -2.95 -6.50 -11.63
C HIS A 572 -2.01 -5.76 -10.67
N PRO A 573 -2.11 -5.93 -9.33
CA PRO A 573 -1.23 -5.30 -8.34
C PRO A 573 0.27 -5.65 -8.45
N ILE A 574 0.94 -5.32 -9.54
CA ILE A 574 2.36 -5.56 -9.85
C ILE A 574 3.11 -4.22 -9.98
N PRO A 575 4.45 -4.21 -9.88
CA PRO A 575 5.23 -2.98 -10.01
C PRO A 575 5.27 -2.50 -11.45
N VAL A 576 5.81 -1.31 -11.67
CA VAL A 576 5.86 -0.69 -13.00
C VAL A 576 6.72 -1.52 -13.98
N ARG A 577 7.97 -1.82 -13.62
CA ARG A 577 8.82 -2.81 -14.30
C ARG A 577 8.64 -4.15 -13.62
N THR A 578 8.03 -5.10 -14.32
CA THR A 578 7.44 -6.29 -13.70
C THR A 578 8.47 -7.37 -13.36
N GLY A 579 9.53 -7.48 -14.16
CA GLY A 579 10.53 -8.56 -14.04
C GLY A 579 9.91 -9.95 -14.18
N MET A 580 8.88 -10.11 -15.03
CA MET A 580 8.24 -11.41 -15.31
C MET A 580 8.07 -11.59 -16.81
N THR A 581 8.11 -12.83 -17.30
CA THR A 581 7.61 -13.14 -18.64
C THR A 581 6.09 -13.06 -18.68
N ILE A 582 5.51 -13.05 -19.88
CA ILE A 582 4.04 -13.00 -20.02
C ILE A 582 3.39 -14.29 -19.51
N GLY A 583 4.06 -15.44 -19.65
CA GLY A 583 3.62 -16.72 -19.09
C GLY A 583 3.68 -16.76 -17.56
N GLU A 584 4.77 -16.28 -16.94
CA GLU A 584 4.87 -16.16 -15.47
C GLU A 584 3.77 -15.22 -14.94
N PHE A 585 3.55 -14.08 -15.60
CA PHE A 585 2.47 -13.15 -15.24
C PHE A 585 1.09 -13.81 -15.38
N GLY A 586 0.85 -14.56 -16.45
CA GLY A 586 -0.40 -15.31 -16.66
C GLY A 586 -0.71 -16.25 -15.49
N ARG A 587 0.29 -17.01 -15.02
CA ARG A 587 0.15 -17.90 -13.85
C ARG A 587 -0.21 -17.12 -12.58
N MET A 588 0.51 -16.02 -12.33
CA MET A 588 0.27 -15.16 -11.17
C MET A 588 -1.15 -14.57 -11.20
N ALA A 589 -1.54 -13.97 -12.32
CA ALA A 589 -2.83 -13.33 -12.48
C ALA A 589 -3.99 -14.34 -12.35
N ALA A 590 -3.88 -15.52 -12.96
CA ALA A 590 -4.89 -16.57 -12.85
C ALA A 590 -5.07 -17.04 -11.39
N ALA A 591 -3.97 -17.27 -10.67
CA ALA A 591 -3.99 -17.74 -9.29
C ALA A 591 -4.53 -16.66 -8.31
N GLU A 592 -3.96 -15.45 -8.36
CA GLU A 592 -4.30 -14.39 -7.40
C GLU A 592 -5.70 -13.82 -7.62
N ARG A 593 -6.16 -13.76 -8.87
CA ARG A 593 -7.54 -13.36 -9.20
C ARG A 593 -8.55 -14.51 -9.10
N ARG A 594 -8.09 -15.73 -8.83
CA ARG A 594 -8.91 -16.96 -8.77
C ARG A 594 -9.72 -17.18 -10.05
N ILE A 595 -9.09 -16.96 -11.21
CA ILE A 595 -9.71 -17.21 -12.51
C ILE A 595 -9.75 -18.73 -12.71
N PRO A 596 -10.92 -19.38 -12.83
CA PRO A 596 -11.02 -20.83 -12.98
C PRO A 596 -10.75 -21.28 -14.42
N VAL A 597 -9.68 -20.76 -15.03
CA VAL A 597 -9.25 -21.11 -16.38
C VAL A 597 -8.33 -22.33 -16.33
N SER A 598 -8.46 -23.23 -17.31
CA SER A 598 -7.43 -24.24 -17.55
C SER A 598 -6.28 -23.59 -18.32
N LEU A 599 -5.25 -23.16 -17.59
CA LEU A 599 -4.09 -22.44 -18.14
C LEU A 599 -2.89 -23.38 -18.28
N THR A 600 -2.32 -23.42 -19.49
CA THR A 600 -1.04 -24.11 -19.78
C THR A 600 -0.03 -23.09 -20.31
N ILE A 601 1.22 -23.18 -19.85
CA ILE A 601 2.33 -22.36 -20.37
C ILE A 601 3.29 -23.28 -21.09
N ILE A 602 3.63 -22.98 -22.34
CA ILE A 602 4.77 -23.58 -23.05
C ILE A 602 5.99 -22.72 -22.75
N PRO A 603 6.93 -23.18 -21.91
CA PRO A 603 8.03 -22.37 -21.43
C PRO A 603 9.08 -22.12 -22.52
N LEU A 604 9.90 -21.09 -22.29
CA LEU A 604 11.13 -20.84 -23.04
C LEU A 604 12.16 -21.95 -22.77
N GLU A 605 12.95 -22.30 -23.79
CA GLU A 605 14.17 -23.09 -23.61
C GLU A 605 15.40 -22.19 -23.76
N GLY A 606 16.37 -22.34 -22.87
CA GLY A 606 17.65 -21.61 -22.92
C GLY A 606 17.59 -20.14 -22.47
N TRP A 607 16.44 -19.65 -21.99
CA TRP A 607 16.32 -18.33 -21.37
C TRP A 607 16.49 -18.40 -19.85
N ASP A 608 17.25 -17.46 -19.30
CA ASP A 608 17.40 -17.20 -17.88
C ASP A 608 17.06 -15.74 -17.58
N ARG A 609 16.76 -15.43 -16.32
CA ARG A 609 16.20 -14.14 -15.94
C ARG A 609 17.17 -12.97 -16.13
N GLY A 610 18.47 -13.23 -16.22
CA GLY A 610 19.50 -12.22 -16.47
C GLY A 610 19.65 -11.83 -17.93
N ARG A 611 19.09 -12.61 -18.86
CA ARG A 611 19.35 -12.47 -20.29
C ARG A 611 18.52 -11.35 -20.92
N TRP A 612 19.19 -10.41 -21.58
CA TRP A 612 18.55 -9.37 -22.40
C TRP A 612 18.07 -9.93 -23.73
N TYR A 613 17.12 -9.25 -24.37
CA TYR A 613 16.55 -9.72 -25.63
C TYR A 613 17.60 -9.90 -26.74
N ASP A 614 18.52 -8.95 -26.87
CA ASP A 614 19.60 -8.97 -27.87
C ASP A 614 20.61 -10.11 -27.65
N GLU A 615 20.63 -10.69 -26.45
CA GLU A 615 21.46 -11.85 -26.11
C GLU A 615 20.78 -13.19 -26.43
N THR A 616 19.52 -13.19 -26.86
CA THR A 616 18.72 -14.41 -27.09
C THR A 616 18.92 -15.05 -28.47
N ALA A 617 19.49 -14.30 -29.42
CA ALA A 617 19.53 -14.59 -30.86
C ALA A 617 18.16 -14.64 -31.56
N LEU A 618 17.08 -14.22 -30.89
CA LEU A 618 15.76 -14.09 -31.51
C LEU A 618 15.65 -12.81 -32.35
N PRO A 619 14.89 -12.83 -33.45
CA PRO A 619 14.66 -11.63 -34.26
C PRO A 619 13.79 -10.62 -33.50
N TRP A 620 14.26 -9.37 -33.38
CA TRP A 620 13.46 -8.28 -32.82
C TRP A 620 12.42 -7.80 -33.84
N VAL A 621 11.16 -7.81 -33.42
CA VAL A 621 10.05 -7.19 -34.15
C VAL A 621 9.42 -6.15 -33.25
N ASN A 622 9.27 -4.93 -33.74
CA ASN A 622 8.70 -3.81 -33.00
C ASN A 622 7.34 -4.18 -32.40
N PRO A 623 7.19 -4.20 -31.07
CA PRO A 623 5.92 -4.57 -30.44
C PRO A 623 4.79 -3.56 -30.64
N SER A 624 5.14 -2.31 -30.98
CA SER A 624 4.24 -1.20 -31.30
C SER A 624 4.96 -0.17 -32.18
N PRO A 625 4.25 0.83 -32.75
CA PRO A 625 4.85 1.84 -33.63
C PRO A 625 5.92 2.68 -32.94
N ASN A 626 5.90 2.78 -31.61
CA ASN A 626 6.78 3.65 -30.82
C ASN A 626 7.76 2.87 -29.93
N ILE A 627 7.78 1.54 -29.99
CA ILE A 627 8.81 0.69 -29.37
C ILE A 627 9.57 -0.04 -30.48
N ARG A 628 10.61 0.62 -30.97
CA ARG A 628 11.40 0.22 -32.14
C ARG A 628 12.77 -0.36 -31.80
N SER A 629 13.18 -0.25 -30.54
CA SER A 629 14.45 -0.77 -30.04
C SER A 629 14.35 -1.25 -28.60
N LEU A 630 15.34 -2.04 -28.18
CA LEU A 630 15.46 -2.47 -26.79
C LEU A 630 15.66 -1.28 -25.83
N THR A 631 16.39 -0.26 -26.27
CA THR A 631 16.55 1.00 -25.53
C THR A 631 15.19 1.66 -25.25
N GLN A 632 14.31 1.69 -26.25
CA GLN A 632 12.97 2.26 -26.10
C GLN A 632 12.10 1.41 -25.18
N ALA A 633 12.17 0.07 -25.24
CA ALA A 633 11.49 -0.79 -24.29
C ALA A 633 11.95 -0.55 -22.84
N LEU A 634 13.26 -0.37 -22.63
CA LEU A 634 13.85 -0.06 -21.32
C LEU A 634 13.39 1.30 -20.81
N LEU A 635 13.56 2.37 -21.60
CA LEU A 635 13.16 3.71 -21.19
C LEU A 635 11.65 3.83 -21.01
N TYR A 636 10.85 3.16 -21.86
CA TYR A 636 9.39 3.16 -21.77
C TYR A 636 8.93 2.73 -20.38
N SER A 637 9.59 1.77 -19.72
CA SER A 637 9.21 1.32 -18.37
C SER A 637 9.21 2.43 -17.31
N GLY A 638 9.86 3.57 -17.55
CA GLY A 638 9.78 4.74 -16.66
C GLY A 638 9.30 6.02 -17.34
N ILE A 639 9.82 6.33 -18.53
CA ILE A 639 9.46 7.52 -19.30
C ILE A 639 8.03 7.46 -19.79
N GLY A 640 7.48 6.25 -20.00
CA GLY A 640 6.07 6.06 -20.34
C GLY A 640 5.13 6.69 -19.30
N LEU A 641 5.52 6.78 -18.03
CA LEU A 641 4.73 7.48 -16.99
C LEU A 641 4.45 8.96 -17.33
N LEU A 642 5.34 9.59 -18.10
CA LEU A 642 5.24 11.00 -18.47
C LEU A 642 4.33 11.22 -19.68
N GLU A 643 3.99 10.18 -20.44
CA GLU A 643 3.09 10.30 -21.60
C GLU A 643 1.67 10.71 -21.19
N ALA A 644 1.29 10.45 -19.93
CA ALA A 644 0.01 10.88 -19.37
C ALA A 644 -0.01 12.35 -18.92
N THR A 645 1.09 13.09 -19.10
CA THR A 645 1.22 14.51 -18.73
C THR A 645 1.14 15.42 -19.96
N ASN A 646 1.38 16.72 -19.78
CA ASN A 646 1.42 17.70 -20.88
C ASN A 646 2.79 17.82 -21.56
N LEU A 647 3.53 16.71 -21.67
CA LEU A 647 4.85 16.61 -22.29
C LEU A 647 4.79 15.81 -23.59
N SER A 648 5.63 16.16 -24.56
CA SER A 648 5.95 15.23 -25.64
C SER A 648 7.02 14.26 -25.15
N VAL A 649 6.75 12.96 -25.27
CA VAL A 649 7.72 11.87 -25.00
C VAL A 649 8.39 11.37 -26.28
N GLY A 650 8.46 12.20 -27.33
CA GLY A 650 9.15 11.87 -28.58
C GLY A 650 8.35 11.04 -29.59
N ARG A 651 7.07 10.73 -29.33
CA ARG A 651 6.17 10.15 -30.34
C ARG A 651 6.12 11.08 -31.56
N GLY A 652 6.10 10.51 -32.77
CA GLY A 652 6.20 11.29 -34.01
C GLY A 652 7.62 11.80 -34.33
N THR A 653 8.65 11.24 -33.69
CA THR A 653 10.07 11.47 -34.02
C THR A 653 10.79 10.13 -34.26
N ASP A 654 12.09 10.18 -34.53
CA ASP A 654 12.95 8.99 -34.60
C ASP A 654 13.31 8.42 -33.22
N TRP A 655 13.02 9.15 -32.14
CA TRP A 655 13.45 8.85 -30.76
C TRP A 655 12.30 8.79 -29.74
N PRO A 656 11.19 8.05 -29.99
CA PRO A 656 10.14 7.90 -29.00
C PRO A 656 10.69 7.33 -27.68
N PHE A 657 10.29 7.92 -26.57
CA PHE A 657 10.73 7.65 -25.19
C PHE A 657 12.22 7.88 -24.89
N GLU A 658 13.03 8.20 -25.92
CA GLU A 658 14.42 8.65 -25.80
C GLU A 658 14.54 10.17 -25.71
N VAL A 659 13.49 10.93 -26.04
CA VAL A 659 13.41 12.38 -25.82
C VAL A 659 12.16 12.76 -25.05
N VAL A 660 12.29 13.77 -24.19
CA VAL A 660 11.16 14.39 -23.47
C VAL A 660 11.27 15.90 -23.59
N GLY A 661 10.17 16.56 -23.96
CA GLY A 661 10.20 18.00 -24.22
C GLY A 661 8.83 18.67 -24.32
N ALA A 662 8.86 20.00 -24.35
CA ALA A 662 7.71 20.88 -24.54
C ALA A 662 8.18 22.26 -25.05
N PRO A 663 7.30 23.08 -25.65
CA PRO A 663 7.69 24.38 -26.22
C PRO A 663 8.23 25.39 -25.20
N TRP A 664 7.92 25.18 -23.92
CA TRP A 664 8.28 26.06 -22.81
C TRP A 664 9.56 25.60 -22.06
N ILE A 665 10.18 24.50 -22.47
CA ILE A 665 11.40 23.99 -21.83
C ILE A 665 12.64 24.63 -22.45
N GLU A 666 13.57 25.04 -21.59
CA GLU A 666 14.92 25.46 -21.97
C GLU A 666 15.87 24.25 -21.83
N SER A 667 16.38 23.77 -22.96
CA SER A 667 17.04 22.47 -23.06
C SER A 667 18.32 22.36 -22.23
N ASN A 668 19.17 23.40 -22.21
CA ASN A 668 20.47 23.31 -21.54
C ASN A 668 20.31 23.25 -20.02
N GLY A 669 19.43 24.09 -19.47
CA GLY A 669 19.13 24.13 -18.04
C GLY A 669 18.51 22.84 -17.55
N LEU A 670 17.58 22.25 -18.31
CA LEU A 670 17.00 20.96 -17.93
C LEU A 670 18.04 19.83 -18.01
N ALA A 671 18.84 19.78 -19.08
CA ALA A 671 19.92 18.78 -19.20
C ALA A 671 20.94 18.90 -18.07
N ALA A 672 21.36 20.13 -17.73
CA ALA A 672 22.29 20.39 -16.63
C ALA A 672 21.73 19.88 -15.29
N ALA A 673 20.49 20.23 -14.93
CA ALA A 673 19.90 19.73 -13.69
C ALA A 673 19.82 18.22 -13.63
N MET A 674 19.44 17.58 -14.73
CA MET A 674 19.31 16.13 -14.76
C MET A 674 20.67 15.43 -14.65
N ASN A 675 21.72 16.01 -15.23
CA ASN A 675 23.09 15.50 -15.07
C ASN A 675 23.66 15.76 -13.66
N ASP A 676 23.28 16.85 -13.01
CA ASP A 676 23.68 17.16 -11.61
C ASP A 676 23.16 16.13 -10.60
N LEU A 677 22.07 15.42 -10.93
CA LEU A 677 21.56 14.32 -10.11
C LEU A 677 22.44 13.07 -10.13
N GLN A 678 23.39 12.96 -11.06
CA GLN A 678 24.33 11.84 -11.19
C GLN A 678 23.65 10.47 -11.20
N LEU A 679 22.51 10.36 -11.90
CA LEU A 679 21.73 9.12 -11.97
C LEU A 679 22.54 8.01 -12.67
N PRO A 680 22.66 6.79 -12.09
CA PRO A 680 23.43 5.71 -12.69
C PRO A 680 22.91 5.29 -14.07
N GLY A 681 23.83 4.94 -14.97
CA GLY A 681 23.53 4.35 -16.27
C GLY A 681 22.80 5.26 -17.27
N VAL A 682 22.70 6.56 -17.00
CA VAL A 682 22.03 7.53 -17.87
C VAL A 682 22.76 8.86 -17.92
N ARG A 683 22.68 9.55 -19.06
CA ARG A 683 23.10 10.94 -19.24
C ARG A 683 22.07 11.70 -20.06
N PHE A 684 22.00 13.01 -19.87
CA PHE A 684 21.02 13.87 -20.54
C PHE A 684 21.71 14.85 -21.48
N GLU A 685 21.31 14.87 -22.74
CA GLU A 685 21.78 15.84 -23.74
C GLU A 685 20.67 16.87 -24.00
N PRO A 686 20.97 18.18 -24.08
CA PRO A 686 19.98 19.16 -24.50
C PRO A 686 19.58 18.91 -25.96
N VAL A 687 18.29 18.97 -26.26
CA VAL A 687 17.77 18.75 -27.61
C VAL A 687 16.65 19.74 -27.94
N THR A 688 16.51 20.06 -29.23
CA THR A 688 15.31 20.67 -29.79
C THR A 688 14.75 19.72 -30.84
N PHE A 689 13.45 19.43 -30.77
CA PHE A 689 12.81 18.49 -31.70
C PHE A 689 11.38 18.94 -31.99
N MET A 690 10.83 18.47 -33.12
CA MET A 690 9.47 18.80 -33.55
C MET A 690 8.71 17.50 -33.84
N PRO A 691 7.84 17.04 -32.93
CA PRO A 691 6.99 15.87 -33.14
C PRO A 691 6.10 16.02 -34.38
N THR A 692 5.88 14.94 -35.12
CA THR A 692 4.91 14.93 -36.23
C THR A 692 3.50 14.51 -35.81
N ALA A 693 3.36 13.94 -34.60
CA ALA A 693 2.11 13.42 -34.06
C ALA A 693 2.05 13.66 -32.53
N ASP A 694 0.88 13.39 -31.94
CA ASP A 694 0.62 13.46 -30.49
C ASP A 694 0.82 14.89 -29.89
N VAL A 695 1.15 14.97 -28.61
CA VAL A 695 1.36 16.23 -27.88
C VAL A 695 2.43 17.08 -28.56
N TYR A 696 2.07 18.35 -28.84
CA TYR A 696 2.88 19.34 -29.56
C TYR A 696 3.25 18.97 -31.01
N ALA A 697 2.40 18.18 -31.70
CA ALA A 697 2.56 17.92 -33.13
C ALA A 697 2.80 19.23 -33.92
N ARG A 698 3.82 19.21 -34.78
CA ARG A 698 4.28 20.33 -35.63
C ARG A 698 4.68 21.59 -34.85
N THR A 699 4.99 21.44 -33.56
CA THR A 699 5.46 22.53 -32.70
C THR A 699 6.87 22.20 -32.22
N SER A 700 7.78 23.18 -32.28
CA SER A 700 9.13 23.01 -31.78
C SER A 700 9.14 22.89 -30.25
N CYS A 701 9.80 21.84 -29.75
CA CYS A 701 9.95 21.54 -28.33
C CYS A 701 11.42 21.62 -27.93
N GLY A 702 11.71 22.38 -26.87
CA GLY A 702 12.95 22.21 -26.11
C GLY A 702 12.81 21.02 -25.15
N GLY A 703 13.92 20.42 -24.75
CA GLY A 703 13.88 19.19 -23.96
C GLY A 703 15.24 18.54 -23.73
N VAL A 704 15.17 17.28 -23.30
CA VAL A 704 16.34 16.43 -23.08
C VAL A 704 16.23 15.14 -23.88
N ARG A 705 17.37 14.72 -24.46
CA ARG A 705 17.58 13.37 -24.95
C ARG A 705 18.22 12.54 -23.85
N ILE A 706 17.65 11.38 -23.59
CA ILE A 706 17.99 10.46 -22.52
C ILE A 706 18.88 9.38 -23.13
N VAL A 707 20.18 9.44 -22.82
CA VAL A 707 21.17 8.49 -23.34
C VAL A 707 21.46 7.45 -22.27
N VAL A 708 21.10 6.19 -22.54
CA VAL A 708 21.48 5.06 -21.69
C VAL A 708 22.98 4.80 -21.85
N THR A 709 23.75 4.99 -20.79
CA THR A 709 25.19 4.73 -20.75
C THR A 709 25.52 3.36 -20.19
N ASP A 710 24.65 2.80 -19.35
CA ASP A 710 24.75 1.44 -18.84
C ASP A 710 23.35 0.89 -18.51
N ARG A 711 22.96 -0.16 -19.23
CA ARG A 711 21.63 -0.79 -19.12
C ARG A 711 21.43 -1.60 -17.84
N GLU A 712 22.51 -2.00 -17.17
CA GLU A 712 22.45 -2.79 -15.92
C GLU A 712 22.17 -1.91 -14.70
N THR A 713 22.74 -0.70 -14.70
CA THR A 713 22.65 0.22 -13.56
C THR A 713 21.49 1.21 -13.67
N ILE A 714 21.01 1.51 -14.88
CA ILE A 714 19.88 2.44 -15.07
C ILE A 714 18.59 1.99 -14.37
N ARG A 715 17.87 2.97 -13.81
CA ARG A 715 16.56 2.80 -13.16
C ARG A 715 15.53 3.72 -13.83
N PRO A 716 14.88 3.28 -14.94
CA PRO A 716 14.01 4.15 -15.73
C PRO A 716 12.86 4.81 -14.95
N VAL A 717 12.24 4.14 -13.98
CA VAL A 717 11.15 4.71 -13.16
C VAL A 717 11.71 5.85 -12.29
N THR A 718 12.87 5.63 -11.68
CA THR A 718 13.59 6.68 -10.94
C THR A 718 13.94 7.84 -11.86
N VAL A 719 14.43 7.57 -13.08
CA VAL A 719 14.74 8.60 -14.08
C VAL A 719 13.49 9.41 -14.45
N GLY A 720 12.36 8.75 -14.74
CA GLY A 720 11.11 9.41 -15.10
C GLY A 720 10.56 10.31 -13.99
N LEU A 721 10.57 9.82 -12.73
CA LEU A 721 10.12 10.62 -11.58
C LEU A 721 11.08 11.76 -11.23
N SER A 722 12.39 11.55 -11.36
CA SER A 722 13.40 12.61 -11.19
C SER A 722 13.26 13.70 -12.26
N LEU A 723 12.99 13.31 -13.51
CA LEU A 723 12.71 14.25 -14.59
C LEU A 723 11.44 15.06 -14.32
N ALA A 724 10.36 14.40 -13.87
CA ALA A 724 9.14 15.09 -13.46
C ALA A 724 9.39 16.06 -12.28
N ARG A 725 10.25 15.70 -11.32
CA ARG A 725 10.64 16.58 -10.20
C ARG A 725 11.36 17.83 -10.72
N ALA A 726 12.38 17.66 -11.55
CA ALA A 726 13.14 18.77 -12.13
C ALA A 726 12.25 19.70 -12.96
N LEU A 727 11.32 19.14 -13.74
CA LEU A 727 10.35 19.92 -14.52
C LEU A 727 9.40 20.72 -13.62
N ARG A 728 8.93 20.13 -12.53
CA ARG A 728 8.04 20.81 -11.59
C ARG A 728 8.74 21.97 -10.86
N GLU A 729 10.02 21.83 -10.56
CA GLU A 729 10.81 22.87 -9.92
C GLU A 729 11.12 24.03 -10.87
N ARG A 730 11.47 23.74 -12.12
CA ARG A 730 11.86 24.76 -13.11
C ARG A 730 10.68 25.41 -13.84
N TYR A 731 9.59 24.66 -14.05
CA TYR A 731 8.46 25.05 -14.89
C TYR A 731 7.13 24.84 -14.15
N ARG A 732 7.07 25.31 -12.89
CA ARG A 732 5.93 25.11 -11.98
C ARG A 732 4.58 25.51 -12.58
N ASP A 733 4.54 26.60 -13.34
CA ASP A 733 3.30 27.16 -13.87
C ASP A 733 2.84 26.44 -15.14
N GLN A 734 3.75 25.76 -15.85
CA GLN A 734 3.48 25.09 -17.13
C GLN A 734 3.29 23.58 -16.96
N PHE A 735 4.12 22.91 -16.17
CA PHE A 735 4.07 21.45 -16.02
C PHE A 735 2.83 21.00 -15.23
N ARG A 736 2.20 19.91 -15.68
CA ARG A 736 1.02 19.29 -15.06
C ARG A 736 1.35 17.85 -14.65
N PRO A 737 1.94 17.64 -13.47
CA PRO A 737 2.44 16.34 -13.05
C PRO A 737 1.34 15.32 -12.72
N GLU A 738 0.11 15.75 -12.46
CA GLU A 738 -0.97 14.93 -11.93
C GLU A 738 -1.27 13.71 -12.82
N GLY A 739 -1.07 13.86 -14.13
CA GLY A 739 -1.24 12.81 -15.13
C GLY A 739 -0.38 11.57 -14.89
N VAL A 740 0.78 11.69 -14.22
CA VAL A 740 1.64 10.56 -13.86
C VAL A 740 0.85 9.49 -13.08
N GLN A 741 -0.12 9.89 -12.25
CA GLN A 741 -0.94 8.97 -11.47
C GLN A 741 -1.72 7.97 -12.33
N ASN A 742 -2.09 8.34 -13.57
CA ASN A 742 -2.87 7.50 -14.46
C ASN A 742 -2.15 6.19 -14.84
N LEU A 743 -0.82 6.23 -14.88
CA LEU A 743 0.03 5.09 -15.23
C LEU A 743 0.85 4.58 -14.03
N LEU A 744 1.18 5.46 -13.08
CA LEU A 744 1.86 5.08 -11.82
C LEU A 744 0.94 4.30 -10.89
N VAL A 745 -0.34 4.71 -10.83
CA VAL A 745 -1.42 4.05 -10.07
C VAL A 745 -1.04 3.78 -8.62
N ASN A 746 -0.35 4.72 -7.97
CA ASN A 746 0.04 4.60 -6.57
C ASN A 746 -0.11 5.94 -5.86
N ARG A 747 -1.17 6.08 -5.07
CA ARG A 747 -1.51 7.34 -4.39
C ARG A 747 -0.42 7.78 -3.44
N SER A 748 0.23 6.86 -2.72
CA SER A 748 1.28 7.21 -1.76
C SER A 748 2.50 7.83 -2.44
N THR A 749 3.04 7.18 -3.48
CA THR A 749 4.17 7.69 -4.27
C THR A 749 3.78 9.01 -4.95
N MET A 750 2.58 9.09 -5.53
CA MET A 750 2.13 10.32 -6.19
C MET A 750 1.99 11.48 -5.21
N TRP A 751 1.43 11.26 -4.02
CA TRP A 751 1.32 12.31 -3.02
C TRP A 751 2.66 12.72 -2.45
N ALA A 752 3.58 11.78 -2.20
CA ALA A 752 4.95 12.11 -1.81
C ALA A 752 5.63 12.99 -2.88
N PHE A 753 5.47 12.60 -4.15
CA PHE A 753 5.93 13.40 -5.28
C PHE A 753 5.30 14.80 -5.28
N LEU A 754 3.96 14.90 -5.22
CA LEU A 754 3.22 16.17 -5.22
C LEU A 754 3.51 17.03 -3.97
N ARG A 755 3.92 16.47 -2.84
CA ARG A 755 4.28 17.25 -1.64
C ARG A 755 5.70 17.83 -1.67
N GLY A 756 6.53 17.45 -2.63
CA GLY A 756 7.92 17.90 -2.61
C GLY A 756 8.84 17.06 -1.75
N GLU A 757 8.43 15.83 -1.38
CA GLU A 757 9.29 14.96 -0.58
C GLU A 757 10.59 14.60 -1.34
N PRO A 758 11.72 14.41 -0.63
CA PRO A 758 12.98 13.97 -1.23
C PRO A 758 12.81 12.70 -2.06
N MET A 759 13.53 12.59 -3.18
CA MET A 759 13.41 11.43 -4.09
C MET A 759 13.58 10.08 -3.40
N PRO A 760 14.52 9.87 -2.46
CA PRO A 760 14.59 8.62 -1.70
C PRO A 760 13.29 8.28 -0.97
N GLN A 761 12.53 9.27 -0.47
CA GLN A 761 11.24 9.04 0.20
C GLN A 761 10.11 8.75 -0.79
N VAL A 762 10.10 9.45 -1.93
CA VAL A 762 9.18 9.13 -3.05
C VAL A 762 9.36 7.68 -3.48
N MET A 763 10.62 7.22 -3.51
CA MET A 763 10.99 5.85 -3.87
C MET A 763 10.90 4.85 -2.71
N ALA A 764 10.92 5.27 -1.44
CA ALA A 764 10.92 4.38 -0.27
C ALA A 764 9.68 3.47 -0.19
N TRP A 765 8.53 3.96 -0.65
CA TRP A 765 7.30 3.18 -0.75
C TRP A 765 7.43 1.97 -1.68
N SER A 766 8.39 2.01 -2.62
CA SER A 766 8.66 0.90 -3.52
C SER A 766 9.32 -0.25 -2.78
N GLU A 767 10.20 -0.05 -1.79
CA GLU A 767 11.12 -1.07 -1.27
C GLU A 767 10.45 -2.23 -0.50
N MET A 768 9.57 -1.92 0.47
CA MET A 768 8.81 -2.95 1.19
C MET A 768 7.80 -3.65 0.28
N ALA A 769 7.16 -2.89 -0.62
CA ALA A 769 6.25 -3.42 -1.63
C ALA A 769 7.02 -4.31 -2.64
N ARG A 770 8.28 -3.97 -2.93
CA ARG A 770 9.23 -4.71 -3.75
C ARG A 770 9.54 -6.06 -3.14
N ALA A 771 9.95 -6.09 -1.87
CA ALA A 771 10.25 -7.33 -1.16
C ALA A 771 9.01 -8.23 -1.08
N SER A 772 7.85 -7.65 -0.79
CA SER A 772 6.58 -8.38 -0.83
C SER A 772 6.27 -8.94 -2.22
N TYR A 773 6.54 -8.18 -3.28
CA TYR A 773 6.34 -8.62 -4.65
C TYR A 773 7.30 -9.71 -5.06
N LEU A 774 8.60 -9.59 -4.73
CA LEU A 774 9.61 -10.61 -5.00
C LEU A 774 9.23 -11.94 -4.36
N ASN A 775 8.84 -11.92 -3.09
CA ASN A 775 8.39 -13.12 -2.38
C ASN A 775 7.15 -13.72 -3.02
N ARG A 776 6.20 -12.87 -3.45
CA ARG A 776 4.96 -13.31 -4.08
C ARG A 776 5.17 -13.87 -5.48
N ARG A 777 6.00 -13.23 -6.32
CA ARG A 777 6.28 -13.67 -7.69
C ARG A 777 7.04 -15.00 -7.72
N ALA A 778 7.85 -15.29 -6.70
CA ALA A 778 8.67 -16.50 -6.60
C ALA A 778 7.86 -17.80 -6.80
N SER A 779 6.59 -17.85 -6.34
CA SER A 779 5.71 -19.01 -6.53
C SER A 779 5.22 -19.21 -7.97
N TYR A 780 5.43 -18.24 -8.84
CA TYR A 780 4.92 -18.24 -10.22
C TYR A 780 6.05 -18.28 -11.26
N LEU A 781 7.30 -18.09 -10.84
CA LEU A 781 8.45 -18.12 -11.73
C LEU A 781 8.60 -19.50 -12.38
N ILE A 782 9.01 -19.49 -13.64
CA ILE A 782 9.32 -20.67 -14.45
C ILE A 782 10.83 -20.78 -14.64
N TYR A 783 11.51 -19.64 -14.74
CA TYR A 783 12.92 -19.53 -15.08
C TYR A 783 13.75 -19.17 -13.85
N ARG A 784 15.04 -19.51 -13.90
CA ARG A 784 16.00 -19.21 -12.83
C ARG A 784 16.66 -17.85 -13.02
#